data_AF-A0A428QNW1-F1
#
_entry.id   AF-A0A428QNW1-F1
#
_cell.length_a   1.000
_cell.length_b   1.000
_cell.length_c   1.000
_cell.angle_alpha   90.00
_cell.angle_beta   90.00
_cell.angle_gamma   90.00
#
_symmetry.space_group_name_H-M   'P 1'
#
loop_
_entity.id
_entity.type
_entity.pdbx_description
1 polymer ?
#
loop_
_entity_poly.entity_id
_entity_poly.type
_entity_poly.pdbx_seq_one_letter_code
_entity_poly.pdbx_strand_id
1 'polypeptide(L)'
;MDGLSEDSPLLPVVLTGDLLDRLLEHWSSSSVAAFAVSAYFTFVGKTVDLWLVLAFVGWNHASAITSLIKNLGFTQFGLLAGVVFPTSVLGYRLLGGILNVETVKWNGPGRPFLVPSRTTHTRLFPKKHSFSYSYLVVGVPVGYSGNANGMISANVPGAPSWLSYIFGRRAWFDVNPADYLQRGHQDEGLRGKLDDYLENQNVDPSQYPYAYLITAARFLGYHFNPVSFWFLYSQEKTLSAIVLEVNNTFGERRPYLVTRDFEAERHIQNGPADDEHREPQRGRVKASWKKDFHVSPFNSRKGSYSLLASDPLGPEMEGFRGIDITINLSSSKGHPKLVARLFSEGDAIEPSSMGLFQKTRFLLGWFWVGFITFPRIVKEAAVLFFKRGLHVWYRPEPLKESMGRLADNIEKQLEDVFRQYLRHLVQQSPAPITIKYIPSGVAGAAEEVFSSLSITDSSAAAESVEIKVLTPVFYSRFVHYAHDFEAVFSELAESSTLWVDKPELLPKIFLKKASPPLHASTPFDFLCFQLIKSLRSRPERIERPLTSADQVSSSSQALDIRDFRMSSMDAFVVGQGNTILKKTYRVAVLRLFFADRIAFGNTDLLGMMELGARVGASWFSRPSSTRRSGGSHDGVLHTRCETSDVAISPAPLDENIIDSNQFIGSF
;
A
#
# COMPACT_ATOMS: atom_id res chain seq x y z
N MET A 1 61.66 -15.86 25.10
CA MET A 1 61.39 -17.29 24.86
C MET A 1 62.71 -17.97 24.64
N ASP A 2 63.15 -18.78 25.60
CA ASP A 2 64.20 -19.78 25.41
C ASP A 2 63.71 -21.05 26.11
N GLY A 3 63.50 -22.14 25.36
CA GLY A 3 63.28 -23.47 25.95
C GLY A 3 61.94 -24.18 25.71
N LEU A 4 61.31 -24.06 24.53
CA LEU A 4 60.22 -24.97 24.14
C LEU A 4 60.50 -25.59 22.76
N SER A 5 60.53 -26.91 22.71
CA SER A 5 60.69 -27.72 21.48
C SER A 5 59.39 -27.73 20.66
N GLU A 6 59.51 -27.78 19.32
CA GLU A 6 58.40 -27.67 18.35
C GLU A 6 57.30 -28.75 18.51
N ASP A 7 57.56 -29.84 19.24
CA ASP A 7 56.62 -30.95 19.43
C ASP A 7 55.84 -30.92 20.77
N SER A 8 55.84 -29.79 21.49
CA SER A 8 55.12 -29.69 22.77
C SER A 8 53.60 -29.52 22.58
N PRO A 9 52.74 -30.35 23.23
CA PRO A 9 51.28 -30.24 23.15
C PRO A 9 50.71 -28.97 23.80
N LEU A 10 51.54 -28.21 24.53
CA LEU A 10 51.20 -26.93 25.13
C LEU A 10 51.52 -25.73 24.23
N LEU A 11 52.22 -25.94 23.11
CA LEU A 11 52.55 -24.89 22.15
C LEU A 11 51.30 -24.17 21.58
N PRO A 12 50.19 -24.85 21.25
CA PRO A 12 48.97 -24.18 20.82
C PRO A 12 48.33 -23.37 21.95
N VAL A 13 48.41 -23.82 23.20
CA VAL A 13 47.83 -23.13 24.36
C VAL A 13 48.62 -21.88 24.69
N VAL A 14 49.95 -21.94 24.61
CA VAL A 14 50.83 -20.78 24.80
C VAL A 14 50.70 -19.78 23.65
N LEU A 15 50.55 -20.24 22.40
CA LEU A 15 50.27 -19.36 21.25
C LEU A 15 48.87 -18.74 21.32
N THR A 16 47.87 -19.47 21.82
CA THR A 16 46.52 -18.94 22.04
C THR A 16 46.50 -17.96 23.21
N GLY A 17 47.29 -18.21 24.24
CA GLY A 17 47.52 -17.29 25.37
C GLY A 17 48.19 -16.00 24.94
N ASP A 18 49.26 -16.06 24.13
CA ASP A 18 49.96 -14.89 23.59
C ASP A 18 49.10 -14.12 22.56
N LEU A 19 48.25 -14.82 21.80
CA LEU A 19 47.25 -14.21 20.92
C LEU A 19 46.15 -13.50 21.72
N LEU A 20 45.69 -14.09 22.82
CA LEU A 20 44.71 -13.50 23.74
C LEU A 20 45.28 -12.31 24.50
N ASP A 21 46.53 -12.37 24.98
CA ASP A 21 47.20 -11.25 25.65
C ASP A 21 47.42 -10.08 24.68
N ARG A 22 47.84 -10.33 23.44
CA ARG A 22 47.96 -9.28 22.41
C ARG A 22 46.60 -8.72 21.96
N LEU A 23 45.54 -9.53 21.99
CA LEU A 23 44.16 -9.08 21.73
C LEU A 23 43.61 -8.25 22.90
N LEU A 24 43.95 -8.60 24.14
CA LEU A 24 43.53 -7.90 25.36
C LEU A 24 44.30 -6.60 25.60
N GLU A 25 45.59 -6.53 25.21
CA GLU A 25 46.38 -5.29 25.25
C GLU A 25 45.86 -4.20 24.30
N HIS A 26 45.11 -4.57 23.25
CA HIS A 26 44.55 -3.64 22.26
C HIS A 26 43.09 -3.26 22.51
N TRP A 27 42.41 -3.87 23.50
CA TRP A 27 41.02 -3.55 23.80
C TRP A 27 40.95 -2.52 24.92
N SER A 28 40.54 -1.28 24.58
CA SER A 28 40.20 -0.29 25.58
C SER A 28 39.12 -0.84 26.52
N SER A 29 39.18 -0.48 27.81
CA SER A 29 38.20 -0.88 28.85
C SER A 29 36.73 -0.68 28.44
N SER A 30 36.47 0.21 27.48
CA SER A 30 35.16 0.45 26.85
C SER A 30 34.65 -0.74 26.00
N SER A 31 35.54 -1.50 25.38
CA SER A 31 35.21 -2.62 24.47
C SER A 31 34.74 -3.85 25.24
N VAL A 32 35.40 -4.12 26.37
CA VAL A 32 35.02 -5.19 27.32
C VAL A 32 33.69 -4.85 28.01
N ALA A 33 33.49 -3.58 28.38
CA ALA A 33 32.22 -3.11 28.92
C ALA A 33 31.07 -3.21 27.89
N ALA A 34 31.31 -2.84 26.64
CA ALA A 34 30.32 -2.95 25.57
C ALA A 34 29.93 -4.42 25.29
N PHE A 35 30.89 -5.33 25.33
CA PHE A 35 30.64 -6.77 25.15
C PHE A 35 29.87 -7.36 26.34
N ALA A 36 30.19 -6.96 27.58
CA ALA A 36 29.48 -7.39 28.79
C ALA A 36 28.04 -6.83 28.85
N VAL A 37 27.84 -5.57 28.45
CA VAL A 37 26.52 -4.93 28.33
C VAL A 37 25.70 -5.59 27.22
N SER A 38 26.31 -5.83 26.06
CA SER A 38 25.67 -6.54 24.95
C SER A 38 25.27 -7.95 25.36
N ALA A 39 26.13 -8.70 26.04
CA ALA A 39 25.82 -10.04 26.54
C ALA A 39 24.68 -10.00 27.59
N TYR A 40 24.72 -9.08 28.55
CA TYR A 40 23.67 -8.92 29.57
C TYR A 40 22.29 -8.62 28.96
N PHE A 41 22.21 -7.73 27.96
CA PHE A 41 20.96 -7.41 27.26
C PHE A 41 20.50 -8.51 26.29
N THR A 42 21.43 -9.34 25.80
CA THR A 42 21.09 -10.48 24.92
C THR A 42 20.46 -11.63 25.72
N PHE A 43 20.83 -11.79 27.00
CA PHE A 43 20.38 -12.93 27.80
C PHE A 43 19.34 -12.60 28.89
N VAL A 44 19.27 -11.37 29.41
CA VAL A 44 18.45 -11.08 30.62
C VAL A 44 17.68 -9.74 30.60
N GLY A 45 18.14 -8.71 29.87
CA GLY A 45 17.62 -7.34 30.02
C GLY A 45 16.25 -7.03 29.37
N LYS A 46 15.43 -6.19 30.02
CA LYS A 46 14.19 -5.62 29.44
C LYS A 46 14.50 -4.40 28.57
N THR A 47 13.65 -4.10 27.58
CA THR A 47 13.82 -2.99 26.63
C THR A 47 13.92 -1.61 27.28
N VAL A 48 13.29 -1.41 28.44
CA VAL A 48 13.34 -0.14 29.18
C VAL A 48 14.73 0.09 29.79
N ASP A 49 15.38 -0.98 30.26
CA ASP A 49 16.71 -0.93 30.86
C ASP A 49 17.78 -0.58 29.82
N LEU A 50 17.59 -1.02 28.56
CA LEU A 50 18.47 -0.67 27.44
C LEU A 50 18.42 0.84 27.15
N TRP A 51 17.24 1.43 27.13
CA TRP A 51 17.08 2.87 26.91
C TRP A 51 17.60 3.70 28.08
N LEU A 52 17.43 3.25 29.31
CA LEU A 52 17.98 3.92 30.50
C LEU A 52 19.51 3.85 30.54
N VAL A 53 20.11 2.70 30.21
CA VAL A 53 21.57 2.57 30.13
C VAL A 53 22.14 3.39 28.98
N LEU A 54 21.49 3.39 27.81
CA LEU A 54 21.90 4.25 26.68
C LEU A 54 21.75 5.74 27.01
N ALA A 55 20.71 6.15 27.72
CA ALA A 55 20.53 7.52 28.17
C ALA A 55 21.59 7.92 29.20
N PHE A 56 21.92 7.05 30.16
CA PHE A 56 22.90 7.32 31.20
C PHE A 56 24.34 7.33 30.65
N VAL A 57 24.69 6.38 29.78
CA VAL A 57 25.98 6.36 29.06
C VAL A 57 26.08 7.55 28.10
N GLY A 58 24.97 7.91 27.43
CA GLY A 58 24.87 9.08 26.58
C GLY A 58 25.06 10.40 27.34
N TRP A 59 24.54 10.48 28.56
CA TRP A 59 24.70 11.61 29.46
C TRP A 59 26.14 11.73 29.99
N ASN A 60 26.73 10.61 30.44
CA ASN A 60 28.08 10.60 31.03
C ASN A 60 29.19 10.84 30.00
N HIS A 61 28.94 10.54 28.72
CA HIS A 61 29.90 10.73 27.63
C HIS A 61 29.42 11.73 26.56
N ALA A 62 28.54 12.67 26.93
CA ALA A 62 27.98 13.67 26.02
C ALA A 62 29.04 14.48 25.26
N SER A 63 30.20 14.76 25.88
CA SER A 63 31.35 15.42 25.25
C SER A 63 32.07 14.55 24.20
N ALA A 64 32.16 13.24 24.45
CA ALA A 64 32.71 12.27 23.49
C ALA A 64 31.73 12.05 22.33
N ILE A 65 30.43 11.99 22.59
CA ILE A 65 29.37 11.85 21.56
C ILE A 65 29.31 13.10 20.68
N THR A 66 29.40 14.31 21.25
CA THR A 66 29.45 15.55 20.47
C THR A 66 30.74 15.69 19.66
N SER A 67 31.87 15.16 20.15
CA SER A 67 33.13 15.04 19.39
C SER A 67 33.04 14.00 18.28
N LEU A 68 32.42 12.84 18.56
CA LEU A 68 32.17 11.76 17.60
C LEU A 68 31.23 12.24 16.48
N ILE A 69 30.16 12.97 16.81
CA ILE A 69 29.24 13.59 15.83
C ILE A 69 29.93 14.69 15.01
N LYS A 70 30.92 15.40 15.59
CA LYS A 70 31.73 16.38 14.86
C LYS A 70 32.77 15.75 13.93
N ASN A 71 33.31 14.58 14.30
CA ASN A 71 34.35 13.87 13.54
C ASN A 71 33.82 12.83 12.54
N LEU A 72 32.60 12.31 12.73
CA LEU A 72 31.92 11.53 11.70
C LEU A 72 31.38 12.49 10.64
N GLY A 73 31.97 12.46 9.46
CA GLY A 73 31.37 13.09 8.28
C GLY A 73 29.95 12.57 8.06
N PHE A 74 29.08 13.41 7.48
CA PHE A 74 27.68 13.07 7.16
C PHE A 74 27.54 11.74 6.41
N THR A 75 28.57 11.38 5.63
CA THR A 75 28.70 10.11 4.90
C THR A 75 28.87 8.89 5.82
N GLN A 76 29.65 9.00 6.90
CA GLN A 76 29.87 7.91 7.86
C GLN A 76 28.67 7.74 8.80
N PHE A 77 28.00 8.84 9.18
CA PHE A 77 26.73 8.78 9.90
C PHE A 77 25.63 8.14 9.04
N GLY A 78 25.58 8.47 7.74
CA GLY A 78 24.71 7.81 6.77
C GLY A 78 25.01 6.32 6.60
N LEU A 79 26.28 5.90 6.70
CA LEU A 79 26.71 4.50 6.62
C LEU A 79 26.33 3.71 7.89
N LEU A 80 26.53 4.28 9.08
CA LEU A 80 26.10 3.69 10.35
C LEU A 80 24.58 3.59 10.46
N ALA A 81 23.86 4.65 10.11
CA ALA A 81 22.40 4.65 10.07
C ALA A 81 21.84 3.74 8.95
N GLY A 82 22.53 3.64 7.81
CA GLY A 82 22.11 2.86 6.65
C GLY A 82 22.47 1.38 6.71
N VAL A 83 23.46 0.97 7.51
CA VAL A 83 23.92 -0.43 7.58
C VAL A 83 23.76 -1.00 8.98
N VAL A 84 24.21 -0.33 10.04
CA VAL A 84 24.19 -0.89 11.40
C VAL A 84 22.76 -0.94 11.94
N PHE A 85 21.97 0.12 11.78
CA PHE A 85 20.58 0.08 12.27
C PHE A 85 19.72 -1.00 11.58
N PRO A 86 19.72 -1.15 10.23
CA PRO A 86 19.00 -2.24 9.58
C PRO A 86 19.53 -3.62 9.94
N THR A 87 20.85 -3.80 10.11
CA THR A 87 21.43 -5.10 10.48
C THR A 87 21.14 -5.46 11.94
N SER A 88 21.16 -4.51 12.87
CA SER A 88 20.76 -4.73 14.26
C SER A 88 19.26 -5.00 14.40
N VAL A 89 18.42 -4.28 13.65
CA VAL A 89 16.97 -4.54 13.57
C VAL A 89 16.70 -5.93 12.97
N LEU A 90 17.39 -6.29 11.89
CA LEU A 90 17.28 -7.61 11.27
C LEU A 90 17.78 -8.71 12.21
N GLY A 91 18.87 -8.48 12.94
CA GLY A 91 19.41 -9.38 13.96
C GLY A 91 18.43 -9.58 15.13
N TYR A 92 17.87 -8.50 15.68
CA TYR A 92 16.83 -8.55 16.70
C TYR A 92 15.58 -9.28 16.20
N ARG A 93 15.20 -9.10 14.94
CA ARG A 93 14.05 -9.79 14.34
C ARG A 93 14.31 -11.25 14.05
N LEU A 94 15.51 -11.60 13.61
CA LEU A 94 15.94 -12.99 13.50
C LEU A 94 15.88 -13.63 14.88
N LEU A 95 16.47 -13.04 15.92
CA LEU A 95 16.36 -13.58 17.29
C LEU A 95 14.90 -13.65 17.79
N GLY A 96 14.13 -12.57 17.71
CA GLY A 96 12.77 -12.49 18.25
C GLY A 96 11.75 -13.35 17.50
N GLY A 97 11.78 -13.38 16.17
CA GLY A 97 10.90 -14.21 15.35
C GLY A 97 11.26 -15.71 15.38
N ILE A 98 12.47 -16.03 15.83
CA ILE A 98 12.94 -17.40 16.04
C ILE A 98 12.59 -17.90 17.45
N LEU A 99 12.76 -17.06 18.48
CA LEU A 99 12.80 -17.52 19.87
C LEU A 99 11.45 -17.50 20.60
N ASN A 100 10.45 -16.72 20.16
CA ASN A 100 9.15 -16.72 20.82
C ASN A 100 8.05 -16.18 19.91
N VAL A 101 7.21 -17.07 19.37
CA VAL A 101 5.92 -16.68 18.80
C VAL A 101 4.87 -17.74 19.14
N GLU A 102 3.86 -17.32 19.90
CA GLU A 102 2.68 -18.13 20.17
C GLU A 102 2.05 -18.56 18.84
N THR A 103 2.03 -19.86 18.59
CA THR A 103 1.31 -20.41 17.45
C THR A 103 -0.15 -20.56 17.84
N VAL A 104 -1.03 -19.82 17.17
CA VAL A 104 -2.47 -19.93 17.41
C VAL A 104 -2.96 -21.27 16.88
N LYS A 105 -3.60 -22.06 17.74
CA LYS A 105 -4.21 -23.34 17.34
C LYS A 105 -5.43 -23.09 16.46
N TRP A 106 -5.40 -23.64 15.25
CA TRP A 106 -6.51 -23.64 14.30
C TRP A 106 -7.16 -25.01 14.26
N ASN A 107 -8.47 -25.06 14.53
CA ASN A 107 -9.24 -26.31 14.59
C ASN A 107 -10.09 -26.56 13.32
N GLY A 108 -10.05 -25.65 12.34
CA GLY A 108 -10.77 -25.79 11.07
C GLY A 108 -9.99 -26.59 10.02
N PRO A 109 -10.60 -26.86 8.85
CA PRO A 109 -9.92 -27.53 7.75
C PRO A 109 -8.83 -26.65 7.13
N GLY A 110 -7.85 -27.30 6.51
CA GLY A 110 -6.67 -26.65 5.94
C GLY A 110 -5.71 -26.08 7.00
N ARG A 111 -4.47 -25.79 6.59
CA ARG A 111 -3.45 -25.17 7.43
C ARG A 111 -2.71 -24.07 6.69
N PRO A 112 -2.05 -23.13 7.40
CA PRO A 112 -1.13 -22.20 6.76
C PRO A 112 0.04 -22.95 6.12
N PHE A 113 0.36 -22.63 4.87
CA PHE A 113 1.48 -23.23 4.13
C PHE A 113 2.33 -22.17 3.44
N LEU A 114 3.65 -22.33 3.50
CA LEU A 114 4.59 -21.67 2.59
C LEU A 114 4.74 -22.57 1.37
N VAL A 115 4.49 -22.02 0.18
CA VAL A 115 4.47 -22.82 -1.05
C VAL A 115 5.48 -22.27 -2.05
N PRO A 116 6.73 -22.79 -2.01
CA PRO A 116 7.68 -22.65 -3.11
C PRO A 116 6.99 -22.95 -4.44
N SER A 117 7.03 -22.00 -5.37
CA SER A 117 6.28 -22.08 -6.62
C SER A 117 7.11 -21.55 -7.78
N ARG A 118 6.64 -21.84 -8.98
CA ARG A 118 7.17 -21.30 -10.22
C ARG A 118 6.04 -20.74 -11.04
N THR A 119 6.29 -19.57 -11.63
CA THR A 119 5.38 -19.01 -12.63
C THR A 119 6.03 -18.99 -14.00
N THR A 120 5.26 -19.37 -15.01
CA THR A 120 5.67 -19.36 -16.42
C THR A 120 4.71 -18.50 -17.20
N HIS A 121 5.23 -17.72 -18.15
CA HIS A 121 4.43 -16.94 -19.06
C HIS A 121 4.91 -17.21 -20.47
N THR A 122 4.06 -17.85 -21.27
CA THR A 122 4.34 -18.17 -22.67
C THR A 122 3.40 -17.40 -23.57
N ARG A 123 3.92 -16.37 -24.22
CA ARG A 123 3.23 -15.65 -25.28
C ARG A 123 3.40 -16.38 -26.60
N LEU A 124 2.28 -16.67 -27.24
CA LEU A 124 2.20 -17.35 -28.54
C LEU A 124 1.94 -16.36 -29.68
N PHE A 125 1.20 -15.27 -29.42
CA PHE A 125 0.80 -14.27 -30.40
C PHE A 125 0.84 -12.84 -29.82
N PRO A 126 1.20 -11.79 -30.60
CA PRO A 126 1.65 -11.81 -32.00
C PRO A 126 3.13 -12.18 -32.18
N LYS A 127 3.94 -12.04 -31.13
CA LYS A 127 5.35 -12.43 -31.12
C LYS A 127 5.57 -13.44 -30.01
N LYS A 128 6.27 -14.54 -30.34
CA LYS A 128 6.59 -15.59 -29.38
C LYS A 128 7.61 -15.08 -28.36
N HIS A 129 7.32 -15.28 -27.08
CA HIS A 129 8.20 -14.95 -25.97
C HIS A 129 7.81 -15.80 -24.77
N SER A 130 8.77 -16.41 -24.09
CA SER A 130 8.50 -17.21 -22.90
C SER A 130 9.54 -16.91 -21.83
N PHE A 131 9.09 -16.84 -20.58
CA PHE A 131 9.95 -16.71 -19.41
C PHE A 131 9.36 -17.49 -18.24
N SER A 132 10.24 -17.83 -17.30
CA SER A 132 9.91 -18.55 -16.07
C SER A 132 10.74 -18.00 -14.93
N TYR A 133 10.15 -17.88 -13.75
CA TYR A 133 10.89 -17.52 -12.54
C TYR A 133 10.27 -18.10 -11.28
N SER A 134 11.11 -18.25 -10.25
CA SER A 134 10.68 -18.64 -8.91
C SER A 134 9.74 -17.61 -8.32
N TYR A 135 8.71 -18.11 -7.65
CA TYR A 135 7.66 -17.32 -7.03
C TYR A 135 7.32 -17.95 -5.68
N LEU A 136 6.98 -17.14 -4.68
CA LEU A 136 6.58 -17.65 -3.39
C LEU A 136 5.14 -17.22 -3.11
N VAL A 137 4.29 -18.19 -2.84
CA VAL A 137 2.92 -17.95 -2.39
C VAL A 137 2.71 -18.55 -1.02
N VAL A 138 1.77 -17.96 -0.31
CA VAL A 138 1.29 -18.38 1.00
C VAL A 138 -0.13 -18.89 0.83
N GLY A 139 -0.40 -20.07 1.40
CA GLY A 139 -1.74 -20.60 1.57
C GLY A 139 -2.22 -20.34 3.00
N VAL A 140 -3.41 -19.78 3.19
CA VAL A 140 -4.05 -19.62 4.51
C VAL A 140 -5.53 -19.98 4.48
N PRO A 141 -6.05 -20.70 5.48
CA PRO A 141 -7.49 -20.86 5.66
C PRO A 141 -8.16 -19.51 5.87
N VAL A 142 -9.25 -19.24 5.16
CA VAL A 142 -10.05 -18.02 5.35
C VAL A 142 -10.79 -18.16 6.69
N GLY A 143 -10.55 -17.21 7.59
CA GLY A 143 -10.99 -17.28 8.99
C GLY A 143 -9.86 -17.57 9.98
N TYR A 144 -8.68 -17.99 9.50
CA TYR A 144 -7.49 -18.06 10.34
C TYR A 144 -7.08 -16.66 10.80
N SER A 145 -6.93 -16.48 12.11
CA SER A 145 -6.44 -15.25 12.73
C SER A 145 -5.34 -15.58 13.72
N GLY A 146 -4.14 -15.03 13.47
CA GLY A 146 -3.00 -15.25 14.34
C GLY A 146 -1.70 -15.40 13.59
N ASN A 147 -0.74 -16.02 14.28
CA ASN A 147 0.62 -16.21 13.82
C ASN A 147 0.97 -17.70 13.84
N ALA A 148 1.54 -18.19 12.74
CA ALA A 148 2.09 -19.52 12.58
C ALA A 148 3.61 -19.45 12.69
N ASN A 149 4.11 -19.69 13.90
CA ASN A 149 5.52 -19.86 14.22
C ASN A 149 6.45 -18.71 13.75
N GLY A 150 5.95 -17.47 13.74
CA GLY A 150 6.68 -16.26 13.31
C GLY A 150 6.84 -16.11 11.80
N MET A 151 6.40 -17.10 11.01
CA MET A 151 6.64 -17.16 9.57
C MET A 151 5.46 -16.64 8.76
N ILE A 152 4.23 -17.05 9.10
CA ILE A 152 3.01 -16.55 8.46
C ILE A 152 2.12 -15.90 9.52
N SER A 153 1.59 -14.72 9.25
CA SER A 153 0.51 -14.13 10.02
C SER A 153 -0.67 -13.81 9.12
N ALA A 154 -1.89 -14.00 9.64
CA ALA A 154 -3.11 -13.59 8.95
C ALA A 154 -4.06 -12.92 9.93
N ASN A 155 -4.81 -11.93 9.44
CA ASN A 155 -5.83 -11.21 10.20
C ASN A 155 -5.33 -10.61 11.55
N VAL A 156 -4.06 -10.22 11.62
CA VAL A 156 -3.51 -9.58 12.82
C VAL A 156 -4.04 -8.13 12.91
N PRO A 157 -4.64 -7.72 14.05
CA PRO A 157 -5.21 -6.39 14.22
C PRO A 157 -4.19 -5.24 14.09
N GLY A 158 -4.70 -4.05 13.74
CA GLY A 158 -3.94 -2.79 13.70
C GLY A 158 -3.25 -2.52 12.36
N ALA A 159 -3.05 -1.24 12.02
CA ALA A 159 -2.42 -0.87 10.74
C ALA A 159 -0.99 -1.41 10.63
N PRO A 160 -0.56 -1.93 9.46
CA PRO A 160 0.80 -2.36 9.25
C PRO A 160 1.74 -1.14 9.29
N SER A 161 2.48 -1.00 10.38
CA SER A 161 3.56 -0.02 10.50
C SER A 161 4.91 -0.74 10.37
N TRP A 162 5.91 -0.05 9.83
CA TRP A 162 7.29 -0.56 9.81
C TRP A 162 7.75 -1.02 11.21
N LEU A 163 7.32 -0.31 12.27
CA LEU A 163 7.57 -0.70 13.67
C LEU A 163 6.91 -2.03 14.05
N SER A 164 5.70 -2.34 13.55
CA SER A 164 5.06 -3.64 13.79
C SER A 164 5.85 -4.79 13.15
N TYR A 165 6.52 -4.52 12.03
CA TYR A 165 7.51 -5.38 11.39
C TYR A 165 8.93 -5.25 11.97
N ILE A 166 9.14 -4.52 13.07
CA ILE A 166 10.39 -4.54 13.86
C ILE A 166 10.21 -5.11 15.28
N PHE A 167 9.02 -5.02 15.86
CA PHE A 167 8.75 -5.47 17.23
C PHE A 167 8.12 -6.87 17.35
N GLY A 168 8.31 -7.75 16.36
CA GLY A 168 7.80 -9.13 16.34
C GLY A 168 6.28 -9.31 16.18
N ARG A 169 5.47 -8.24 16.18
CA ARG A 169 3.99 -8.35 16.20
C ARG A 169 3.39 -9.05 14.97
N ARG A 170 3.97 -8.81 13.79
CA ARG A 170 3.60 -9.46 12.52
C ARG A 170 4.69 -10.44 12.12
N ALA A 171 4.31 -11.52 11.44
CA ALA A 171 5.25 -12.51 10.93
C ALA A 171 6.09 -11.97 9.75
N TRP A 172 7.03 -12.77 9.26
CA TRP A 172 7.79 -12.45 8.04
C TRP A 172 6.89 -12.28 6.82
N PHE A 173 5.93 -13.20 6.66
CA PHE A 173 4.91 -13.16 5.61
C PHE A 173 3.56 -12.82 6.23
N ASP A 174 2.97 -11.71 5.82
CA ASP A 174 1.75 -11.17 6.42
C ASP A 174 0.61 -11.09 5.40
N VAL A 175 -0.48 -11.80 5.69
CA VAL A 175 -1.73 -11.77 4.93
C VAL A 175 -2.70 -10.84 5.64
N ASN A 176 -2.66 -9.57 5.25
CA ASN A 176 -3.49 -8.54 5.86
C ASN A 176 -4.82 -8.37 5.09
N PRO A 177 -5.99 -8.43 5.75
CA PRO A 177 -7.29 -8.24 5.10
C PRO A 177 -7.42 -6.97 4.25
N ALA A 178 -6.70 -5.89 4.59
CA ALA A 178 -6.68 -4.63 3.83
C ALA A 178 -6.27 -4.81 2.36
N ASP A 179 -5.49 -5.86 2.06
CA ASP A 179 -4.96 -6.12 0.74
C ASP A 179 -5.90 -6.86 -0.20
N TYR A 180 -7.05 -7.31 0.27
CA TYR A 180 -7.87 -8.25 -0.48
C TYR A 180 -9.31 -7.78 -0.68
N LEU A 181 -9.94 -8.26 -1.75
CA LEU A 181 -11.35 -8.00 -2.12
C LEU A 181 -11.70 -6.51 -2.01
N GLN A 182 -12.78 -6.15 -1.32
CA GLN A 182 -13.18 -4.75 -1.16
C GLN A 182 -12.15 -3.93 -0.37
N ARG A 183 -12.04 -2.62 -0.62
CA ARG A 183 -11.14 -1.76 0.17
C ARG A 183 -11.84 -1.36 1.47
N GLY A 184 -11.12 -1.41 2.59
CA GLY A 184 -11.71 -1.18 3.91
C GLY A 184 -12.11 -2.49 4.60
N HIS A 185 -13.05 -2.38 5.55
CA HIS A 185 -13.60 -3.48 6.37
C HIS A 185 -12.53 -4.44 6.89
N GLN A 186 -11.43 -3.89 7.41
CA GLN A 186 -10.32 -4.71 7.89
C GLN A 186 -10.71 -5.49 9.16
N ASP A 187 -11.63 -4.93 9.94
CA ASP A 187 -12.11 -5.48 11.20
C ASP A 187 -12.94 -6.76 11.03
N GLU A 188 -13.53 -6.96 9.84
CA GLU A 188 -14.28 -8.18 9.47
C GLU A 188 -13.38 -9.34 9.03
N GLY A 189 -12.07 -9.07 8.86
CA GLY A 189 -11.09 -10.06 8.45
C GLY A 189 -11.27 -10.57 7.02
N LEU A 190 -10.63 -11.70 6.69
CA LEU A 190 -10.72 -12.29 5.35
C LEU A 190 -12.09 -12.93 5.08
N ARG A 191 -12.78 -13.42 6.12
CA ARG A 191 -14.06 -14.11 5.97
C ARG A 191 -15.20 -13.13 5.66
N GLY A 192 -15.39 -12.09 6.47
CA GLY A 192 -16.47 -11.12 6.21
C GLY A 192 -16.33 -10.46 4.84
N LYS A 193 -15.11 -10.11 4.43
CA LYS A 193 -14.86 -9.55 3.09
C LYS A 193 -15.19 -10.50 1.94
N LEU A 194 -15.05 -11.81 2.15
CA LEU A 194 -15.47 -12.81 1.18
C LEU A 194 -16.99 -12.90 1.13
N ASP A 195 -17.65 -12.87 2.30
CA ASP A 195 -19.11 -12.91 2.42
C ASP A 195 -19.75 -11.70 1.73
N ASP A 196 -19.28 -10.50 2.05
CA ASP A 196 -19.66 -9.26 1.38
C ASP A 196 -19.50 -9.34 -0.14
N TYR A 197 -18.40 -9.95 -0.60
CA TYR A 197 -18.16 -10.09 -2.03
C TYR A 197 -19.18 -11.05 -2.67
N LEU A 198 -19.46 -12.19 -2.05
CA LEU A 198 -20.42 -13.18 -2.52
C LEU A 198 -21.85 -12.63 -2.54
N GLU A 199 -22.25 -11.94 -1.47
CA GLU A 199 -23.56 -11.27 -1.40
C GLU A 199 -23.72 -10.23 -2.50
N ASN A 200 -22.68 -9.43 -2.77
CA ASN A 200 -22.65 -8.49 -3.90
C ASN A 200 -22.66 -9.17 -5.27
N GLN A 201 -22.34 -10.47 -5.36
CA GLN A 201 -22.53 -11.28 -6.56
C GLN A 201 -23.90 -12.00 -6.59
N ASN A 202 -24.78 -11.75 -5.62
CA ASN A 202 -26.05 -12.45 -5.40
C ASN A 202 -25.86 -13.96 -5.16
N VAL A 203 -24.80 -14.32 -4.44
CA VAL A 203 -24.50 -15.69 -4.05
C VAL A 203 -24.52 -15.80 -2.53
N ASP A 204 -25.27 -16.75 -2.01
CA ASP A 204 -25.37 -16.98 -0.57
C ASP A 204 -24.02 -17.51 -0.02
N PRO A 205 -23.35 -16.78 0.90
CA PRO A 205 -22.09 -17.22 1.49
C PRO A 205 -22.18 -18.55 2.25
N SER A 206 -23.37 -18.93 2.72
CA SER A 206 -23.61 -20.19 3.43
C SER A 206 -23.31 -21.44 2.58
N GLN A 207 -23.34 -21.29 1.25
CA GLN A 207 -22.98 -22.35 0.30
C GLN A 207 -21.47 -22.70 0.36
N TYR A 208 -20.65 -21.77 0.87
CA TYR A 208 -19.20 -21.92 0.96
C TYR A 208 -18.70 -21.70 2.38
N PRO A 209 -19.01 -22.59 3.33
CA PRO A 209 -18.61 -22.43 4.74
C PRO A 209 -17.08 -22.44 4.92
N TYR A 210 -16.36 -23.12 4.02
CA TYR A 210 -14.90 -23.18 4.06
C TYR A 210 -14.29 -22.51 2.84
N ALA A 211 -13.21 -21.75 3.06
CA ALA A 211 -12.45 -21.15 1.99
C ALA A 211 -10.95 -21.15 2.29
N TYR A 212 -10.14 -21.18 1.23
CA TYR A 212 -8.68 -21.22 1.32
C TYR A 212 -8.06 -20.22 0.35
N LEU A 213 -7.23 -19.32 0.88
CA LEU A 213 -6.59 -18.24 0.11
C LEU A 213 -5.16 -18.64 -0.25
N ILE A 214 -4.85 -18.63 -1.55
CA ILE A 214 -3.48 -18.73 -2.07
C ILE A 214 -3.09 -17.37 -2.67
N THR A 215 -2.03 -16.77 -2.14
CA THR A 215 -1.67 -15.38 -2.45
C THR A 215 -0.17 -15.11 -2.28
N ALA A 216 0.35 -14.08 -2.93
CA ALA A 216 1.64 -13.50 -2.56
C ALA A 216 1.46 -12.57 -1.35
N ALA A 217 1.83 -13.04 -0.17
CA ALA A 217 1.74 -12.28 1.09
C ALA A 217 2.71 -11.09 1.13
N ARG A 218 2.46 -10.14 2.02
CA ARG A 218 3.43 -9.07 2.29
C ARG A 218 4.71 -9.65 2.89
N PHE A 219 5.86 -9.17 2.45
CA PHE A 219 7.14 -9.47 3.08
C PHE A 219 7.71 -8.19 3.70
N LEU A 220 7.77 -8.14 5.04
CA LEU A 220 8.22 -6.96 5.80
C LEU A 220 7.53 -5.64 5.36
N GLY A 221 6.23 -5.71 5.08
CA GLY A 221 5.43 -4.57 4.63
C GLY A 221 5.47 -4.29 3.12
N TYR A 222 6.44 -4.85 2.37
CA TYR A 222 6.44 -4.80 0.92
C TYR A 222 5.38 -5.74 0.35
N HIS A 223 4.54 -5.25 -0.57
CA HIS A 223 3.47 -6.02 -1.18
C HIS A 223 3.46 -5.83 -2.69
N PHE A 224 3.72 -6.92 -3.41
CA PHE A 224 3.51 -6.99 -4.85
C PHE A 224 2.80 -8.30 -5.18
N ASN A 225 1.49 -8.20 -5.42
CA ASN A 225 0.63 -9.34 -5.63
C ASN A 225 -0.22 -9.15 -6.90
N PRO A 226 0.11 -9.80 -8.02
CA PRO A 226 -0.64 -9.70 -9.26
C PRO A 226 -1.93 -10.51 -9.26
N VAL A 227 -2.03 -11.57 -8.45
CA VAL A 227 -3.22 -12.43 -8.42
C VAL A 227 -3.32 -13.24 -7.13
N SER A 228 -4.53 -13.30 -6.57
CA SER A 228 -4.90 -14.17 -5.45
C SER A 228 -6.01 -15.13 -5.85
N PHE A 229 -5.98 -16.35 -5.32
CA PHE A 229 -6.97 -17.39 -5.58
C PHE A 229 -7.67 -17.77 -4.29
N TRP A 230 -8.98 -17.56 -4.24
CA TRP A 230 -9.84 -17.97 -3.13
C TRP A 230 -10.56 -19.25 -3.52
N PHE A 231 -10.12 -20.39 -3.01
CA PHE A 231 -10.77 -21.67 -3.23
C PHE A 231 -11.94 -21.81 -2.25
N LEU A 232 -13.15 -21.99 -2.78
CA LEU A 232 -14.39 -22.05 -2.01
C LEU A 232 -14.91 -23.49 -2.00
N TYR A 233 -15.19 -24.01 -0.81
CA TYR A 233 -15.58 -25.40 -0.60
C TYR A 233 -16.97 -25.46 0.02
N SER A 234 -17.75 -26.46 -0.40
CA SER A 234 -19.09 -26.73 0.13
C SER A 234 -19.02 -27.25 1.58
N GLN A 235 -20.20 -27.51 2.18
CA GLN A 235 -20.32 -28.15 3.49
C GLN A 235 -19.63 -29.53 3.53
N GLU A 236 -19.65 -30.25 2.41
CA GLU A 236 -18.98 -31.55 2.20
C GLU A 236 -17.50 -31.38 1.84
N LYS A 237 -16.91 -30.20 2.10
CA LYS A 237 -15.49 -29.87 1.85
C LYS A 237 -15.04 -30.18 0.42
N THR A 238 -15.95 -30.03 -0.54
CA THR A 238 -15.66 -30.25 -1.95
C THR A 238 -15.44 -28.91 -2.64
N LEU A 239 -14.34 -28.75 -3.38
CA LEU A 239 -14.06 -27.55 -4.15
C LEU A 239 -15.20 -27.27 -5.13
N SER A 240 -15.87 -26.13 -4.95
CA SER A 240 -17.12 -25.78 -5.62
C SER A 240 -17.04 -24.45 -6.38
N ALA A 241 -16.17 -23.53 -5.97
CA ALA A 241 -15.94 -22.27 -6.70
C ALA A 241 -14.54 -21.71 -6.43
N ILE A 242 -14.12 -20.76 -7.26
CA ILE A 242 -12.89 -19.99 -7.07
C ILE A 242 -13.20 -18.51 -7.29
N VAL A 243 -12.75 -17.64 -6.40
CA VAL A 243 -12.62 -16.21 -6.69
C VAL A 243 -11.19 -15.92 -7.15
N LEU A 244 -11.05 -15.51 -8.40
CA LEU A 244 -9.80 -15.04 -8.97
C LEU A 244 -9.69 -13.53 -8.78
N GLU A 245 -8.90 -13.09 -7.80
CA GLU A 245 -8.64 -11.68 -7.57
C GLU A 245 -7.43 -11.23 -8.39
N VAL A 246 -7.65 -10.51 -9.49
CA VAL A 246 -6.57 -10.00 -10.35
C VAL A 246 -6.27 -8.56 -9.98
N ASN A 247 -4.99 -8.26 -9.75
CA ASN A 247 -4.48 -6.93 -9.44
C ASN A 247 -3.58 -6.45 -10.58
N ASN A 248 -3.51 -5.13 -10.82
CA ASN A 248 -2.57 -4.56 -11.79
C ASN A 248 -1.56 -3.61 -11.13
N THR A 249 -0.54 -3.23 -11.88
CA THR A 249 0.52 -2.32 -11.42
C THR A 249 0.05 -0.88 -11.20
N PHE A 250 -1.20 -0.57 -11.54
CA PHE A 250 -1.82 0.73 -11.31
C PHE A 250 -2.60 0.79 -9.99
N GLY A 251 -2.55 -0.30 -9.20
CA GLY A 251 -3.24 -0.42 -7.94
C GLY A 251 -4.71 -0.73 -8.07
N GLU A 252 -5.22 -1.10 -9.26
CA GLU A 252 -6.61 -1.51 -9.47
C GLU A 252 -6.79 -3.01 -9.21
N ARG A 253 -8.03 -3.42 -8.95
CA ARG A 253 -8.38 -4.82 -8.62
C ARG A 253 -9.67 -5.26 -9.28
N ARG A 254 -9.70 -6.50 -9.78
CA ARG A 254 -10.89 -7.15 -10.34
C ARG A 254 -11.00 -8.59 -9.85
N PRO A 255 -11.93 -8.89 -8.92
CA PRO A 255 -12.26 -10.26 -8.53
C PRO A 255 -13.24 -10.89 -9.52
N TYR A 256 -13.00 -12.13 -9.94
CA TYR A 256 -13.89 -12.93 -10.77
C TYR A 256 -14.34 -14.18 -10.00
N LEU A 257 -15.64 -14.30 -9.72
CA LEU A 257 -16.22 -15.53 -9.19
C LEU A 257 -16.43 -16.54 -10.33
N VAL A 258 -15.94 -17.76 -10.12
CA VAL A 258 -16.04 -18.88 -11.05
C VAL A 258 -16.55 -20.10 -10.31
N THR A 259 -17.68 -20.66 -10.72
CA THR A 259 -18.22 -21.89 -10.16
C THR A 259 -17.70 -23.12 -10.89
N ARG A 260 -17.62 -24.24 -10.18
CA ARG A 260 -17.30 -25.55 -10.75
C ARG A 260 -18.54 -26.13 -11.42
N ASP A 261 -18.36 -26.64 -12.64
CA ASP A 261 -19.40 -27.32 -13.39
C ASP A 261 -19.36 -28.82 -13.08
N PHE A 262 -20.18 -29.24 -12.11
CA PHE A 262 -20.26 -30.65 -11.69
C PHE A 262 -20.90 -31.55 -12.75
N GLU A 263 -21.82 -31.04 -13.57
CA GLU A 263 -22.51 -31.85 -14.59
C GLU A 263 -21.59 -32.17 -15.78
N ALA A 264 -20.81 -31.18 -16.24
CA ALA A 264 -19.81 -31.41 -17.28
C ALA A 264 -18.75 -32.45 -16.85
N GLU A 265 -18.40 -32.51 -15.56
CA GLU A 265 -17.47 -33.51 -15.04
C GLU A 265 -18.07 -34.92 -14.97
N ARG A 266 -19.36 -35.07 -14.58
CA ARG A 266 -20.05 -36.37 -14.57
C ARG A 266 -20.10 -37.02 -15.95
N HIS A 267 -20.31 -36.23 -17.01
CA HIS A 267 -20.28 -36.72 -18.38
C HIS A 267 -18.89 -37.21 -18.84
N ILE A 268 -17.80 -36.63 -18.31
CA ILE A 268 -16.42 -37.05 -18.60
C ILE A 268 -16.08 -38.34 -17.83
N GLN A 269 -16.63 -38.51 -16.62
CA GLN A 269 -16.44 -39.71 -15.79
C GLN A 269 -17.20 -40.92 -16.34
N ASN A 270 -18.35 -40.72 -17.00
CA ASN A 270 -19.19 -41.76 -17.58
C ASN A 270 -18.83 -42.16 -19.04
N GLY A 271 -17.73 -41.64 -19.61
CA GLY A 271 -17.22 -42.07 -20.92
C GLY A 271 -16.57 -43.47 -20.87
N PRO A 272 -16.37 -44.14 -22.03
CA PRO A 272 -15.85 -45.51 -22.07
C PRO A 272 -14.51 -45.63 -21.34
N ALA A 273 -14.43 -46.66 -20.48
CA ALA A 273 -13.38 -46.87 -19.50
C ALA A 273 -12.14 -47.56 -20.11
N ASP A 274 -11.42 -46.87 -21.00
CA ASP A 274 -10.28 -47.48 -21.73
C ASP A 274 -8.90 -46.94 -21.32
N ASP A 275 -8.69 -46.49 -20.08
CA ASP A 275 -7.34 -46.12 -19.61
C ASP A 275 -7.07 -46.54 -18.16
N GLU A 276 -6.34 -47.65 -17.99
CA GLU A 276 -5.85 -48.20 -16.70
C GLU A 276 -4.79 -47.30 -16.02
N HIS A 277 -4.48 -46.12 -16.55
CA HIS A 277 -3.45 -45.19 -16.05
C HIS A 277 -4.03 -43.83 -15.60
N ARG A 278 -5.32 -43.75 -15.24
CA ARG A 278 -5.89 -42.51 -14.68
C ARG A 278 -5.36 -42.29 -13.25
N GLU A 279 -4.38 -41.38 -13.11
CA GLU A 279 -4.09 -40.75 -11.81
C GLU A 279 -5.40 -40.27 -11.16
N PRO A 280 -5.58 -40.41 -9.83
CA PRO A 280 -6.81 -39.99 -9.17
C PRO A 280 -7.11 -38.53 -9.53
N GLN A 281 -8.21 -38.32 -10.28
CA GLN A 281 -8.55 -37.02 -10.83
C GLN A 281 -8.72 -36.02 -9.68
N ARG A 282 -7.77 -35.10 -9.54
CA ARG A 282 -7.89 -33.95 -8.63
C ARG A 282 -9.14 -33.18 -9.01
N GLY A 283 -9.92 -32.73 -8.02
CA GLY A 283 -11.01 -31.80 -8.26
C GLY A 283 -10.46 -30.59 -9.03
N ARG A 284 -11.10 -30.21 -10.13
CA ARG A 284 -10.61 -29.14 -11.00
C ARG A 284 -11.74 -28.15 -11.25
N VAL A 285 -11.38 -26.89 -11.40
CA VAL A 285 -12.32 -25.85 -11.84
C VAL A 285 -11.85 -25.37 -13.20
N LYS A 286 -12.74 -25.51 -14.19
CA LYS A 286 -12.53 -25.04 -15.55
C LYS A 286 -13.58 -23.98 -15.88
N ALA A 287 -13.14 -22.82 -16.34
CA ALA A 287 -14.06 -21.77 -16.75
C ALA A 287 -13.47 -20.85 -17.81
N SER A 288 -14.34 -20.07 -18.44
CA SER A 288 -13.97 -19.06 -19.42
C SER A 288 -14.85 -17.83 -19.29
N TRP A 289 -14.27 -16.63 -19.37
CA TRP A 289 -14.99 -15.37 -19.29
C TRP A 289 -14.34 -14.30 -20.18
N LYS A 290 -15.07 -13.22 -20.44
CA LYS A 290 -14.57 -12.11 -21.25
C LYS A 290 -13.53 -11.32 -20.47
N LYS A 291 -12.43 -10.94 -21.14
CA LYS A 291 -11.47 -10.01 -20.55
C LYS A 291 -12.09 -8.61 -20.48
N ASP A 292 -12.10 -8.03 -19.30
CA ASP A 292 -12.63 -6.68 -19.02
C ASP A 292 -11.62 -5.84 -18.19
N PHE A 293 -10.48 -6.42 -17.80
CA PHE A 293 -9.47 -5.79 -16.95
C PHE A 293 -8.13 -5.56 -17.68
N HIS A 294 -7.47 -4.45 -17.39
CA HIS A 294 -6.19 -4.07 -17.99
C HIS A 294 -5.02 -4.45 -17.06
N VAL A 295 -4.35 -5.55 -17.37
CA VAL A 295 -3.25 -6.10 -16.55
C VAL A 295 -1.88 -5.83 -17.17
N SER A 296 -1.80 -5.63 -18.49
CA SER A 296 -0.52 -5.51 -19.21
C SER A 296 -0.63 -4.52 -20.35
N PRO A 297 0.37 -3.64 -20.52
CA PRO A 297 0.42 -2.70 -21.65
C PRO A 297 0.53 -3.42 -23.00
N PHE A 298 0.90 -4.70 -23.05
CA PHE A 298 1.03 -5.45 -24.30
C PHE A 298 -0.25 -6.22 -24.69
N ASN A 299 -1.36 -5.95 -24.01
CA ASN A 299 -2.65 -6.58 -24.29
C ASN A 299 -3.81 -5.61 -24.03
N SER A 300 -4.60 -5.32 -25.08
CA SER A 300 -5.90 -4.66 -24.94
C SER A 300 -6.85 -5.42 -24.00
N ARG A 301 -7.94 -4.78 -23.58
CA ARG A 301 -9.04 -5.44 -22.85
C ARG A 301 -9.88 -6.41 -23.72
N LYS A 302 -9.64 -6.52 -25.03
CA LYS A 302 -10.39 -7.45 -25.90
C LYS A 302 -9.90 -8.90 -25.73
N GLY A 303 -10.84 -9.85 -25.85
CA GLY A 303 -10.57 -11.29 -25.77
C GLY A 303 -11.27 -11.98 -24.61
N SER A 304 -10.84 -13.19 -24.30
CA SER A 304 -11.36 -13.99 -23.19
C SER A 304 -10.23 -14.65 -22.42
N TYR A 305 -10.47 -14.85 -21.12
CA TYR A 305 -9.65 -15.70 -20.28
C TYR A 305 -10.28 -17.08 -20.16
N SER A 306 -9.45 -18.12 -20.06
CA SER A 306 -9.87 -19.43 -19.57
C SER A 306 -8.98 -19.85 -18.41
N LEU A 307 -9.58 -20.42 -17.37
CA LEU A 307 -8.91 -20.94 -16.19
C LEU A 307 -9.01 -22.46 -16.16
N LEU A 308 -7.92 -23.11 -15.75
CA LEU A 308 -7.91 -24.46 -15.23
C LEU A 308 -7.13 -24.44 -13.92
N ALA A 309 -7.80 -24.73 -12.81
CA ALA A 309 -7.19 -24.76 -11.47
C ALA A 309 -7.49 -26.09 -10.80
N SER A 310 -6.45 -26.75 -10.28
CA SER A 310 -6.60 -27.97 -9.48
C SER A 310 -6.82 -27.62 -8.00
N ASP A 311 -7.57 -28.48 -7.30
CA ASP A 311 -7.80 -28.40 -5.87
C ASP A 311 -6.47 -28.56 -5.10
N PRO A 312 -6.03 -27.53 -4.35
CA PRO A 312 -4.78 -27.55 -3.63
C PRO A 312 -4.85 -28.35 -2.32
N LEU A 313 -6.03 -28.60 -1.75
CA LEU A 313 -6.19 -29.34 -0.49
C LEU A 313 -6.77 -30.75 -0.68
N GLY A 314 -7.32 -31.02 -1.87
CA GLY A 314 -7.95 -32.29 -2.19
C GLY A 314 -9.23 -32.56 -1.39
N PRO A 315 -9.77 -33.79 -1.48
CA PRO A 315 -10.97 -34.17 -0.75
C PRO A 315 -10.78 -33.99 0.76
N GLU A 316 -11.84 -33.58 1.44
CA GLU A 316 -11.88 -33.32 2.89
C GLU A 316 -10.96 -32.20 3.42
N MET A 317 -10.21 -31.51 2.54
CA MET A 317 -9.30 -30.42 2.88
C MET A 317 -8.18 -30.80 3.89
N GLU A 318 -7.78 -32.07 3.94
CA GLU A 318 -6.87 -32.58 4.97
C GLU A 318 -5.37 -32.39 4.66
N GLY A 319 -4.98 -32.26 3.38
CA GLY A 319 -3.57 -32.22 3.00
C GLY A 319 -3.27 -31.41 1.75
N PHE A 320 -2.17 -30.66 1.78
CA PHE A 320 -1.79 -29.84 0.63
C PHE A 320 -1.20 -30.69 -0.51
N ARG A 321 -1.87 -30.73 -1.66
CA ARG A 321 -1.50 -31.54 -2.84
C ARG A 321 -0.70 -30.76 -3.90
N GLY A 322 -0.37 -29.50 -3.61
CA GLY A 322 0.32 -28.63 -4.55
C GLY A 322 -0.64 -27.79 -5.40
N ILE A 323 -0.11 -26.73 -5.98
CA ILE A 323 -0.80 -25.78 -6.84
C ILE A 323 -0.55 -26.19 -8.29
N ASP A 324 -1.61 -26.21 -9.10
CA ASP A 324 -1.49 -26.22 -10.56
C ASP A 324 -2.64 -25.39 -11.14
N ILE A 325 -2.28 -24.18 -11.55
CA ILE A 325 -3.21 -23.19 -12.10
C ILE A 325 -2.69 -22.74 -13.45
N THR A 326 -3.54 -22.80 -14.47
CA THR A 326 -3.26 -22.37 -15.83
C THR A 326 -4.32 -21.37 -16.28
N ILE A 327 -3.88 -20.19 -16.69
CA ILE A 327 -4.71 -19.12 -17.25
C ILE A 327 -4.30 -18.89 -18.69
N ASN A 328 -5.23 -19.07 -19.63
CA ASN A 328 -5.01 -18.76 -21.03
C ASN A 328 -5.74 -17.47 -21.38
N LEU A 329 -5.08 -16.61 -22.15
CA LEU A 329 -5.68 -15.45 -22.79
C LEU A 329 -5.84 -15.75 -24.27
N SER A 330 -7.09 -15.68 -24.74
CA SER A 330 -7.45 -15.79 -26.16
C SER A 330 -7.81 -14.43 -26.75
N SER A 331 -7.46 -14.23 -28.01
CA SER A 331 -7.88 -13.10 -28.83
C SER A 331 -9.40 -13.08 -29.01
N SER A 332 -9.97 -11.93 -29.35
CA SER A 332 -11.38 -11.85 -29.78
C SER A 332 -11.68 -12.68 -31.04
N LYS A 333 -10.64 -13.07 -31.80
CA LYS A 333 -10.72 -13.98 -32.94
C LYS A 333 -10.46 -15.45 -32.56
N GLY A 334 -10.37 -15.78 -31.27
CA GLY A 334 -10.14 -17.16 -30.79
C GLY A 334 -8.68 -17.62 -30.78
N HIS A 335 -7.72 -16.85 -31.31
CA HIS A 335 -6.30 -17.24 -31.27
C HIS A 335 -5.71 -17.21 -29.85
N PRO A 336 -4.98 -18.25 -29.41
CA PRO A 336 -4.31 -18.25 -28.12
C PRO A 336 -3.17 -17.22 -28.12
N LYS A 337 -3.17 -16.30 -27.15
CA LYS A 337 -2.18 -15.21 -27.06
C LYS A 337 -1.13 -15.45 -26.00
N LEU A 338 -1.56 -15.82 -24.80
CA LEU A 338 -0.70 -15.95 -23.63
C LEU A 338 -1.20 -17.13 -22.79
N VAL A 339 -0.28 -17.95 -22.31
CA VAL A 339 -0.51 -18.99 -21.31
C VAL A 339 0.33 -18.62 -20.09
N ALA A 340 -0.32 -18.38 -18.97
CA ALA A 340 0.31 -18.16 -17.68
C ALA A 340 0.05 -19.36 -16.77
N ARG A 341 1.09 -19.91 -16.17
CA ARG A 341 0.96 -21.01 -15.20
C ARG A 341 1.55 -20.61 -13.85
N LEU A 342 0.91 -21.06 -12.78
CA LEU A 342 1.44 -21.05 -11.42
C LEU A 342 1.35 -22.47 -10.89
N PHE A 343 2.49 -23.05 -10.54
CA PHE A 343 2.53 -24.41 -10.01
C PHE A 343 3.55 -24.53 -8.88
N SER A 344 3.32 -25.47 -7.97
CA SER A 344 4.23 -25.75 -6.86
C SER A 344 5.56 -26.33 -7.34
N GLU A 345 6.65 -25.84 -6.77
CA GLU A 345 8.00 -26.34 -6.99
C GLU A 345 8.49 -26.99 -5.69
N GLY A 346 8.27 -28.30 -5.56
CA GLY A 346 8.55 -29.05 -4.34
C GLY A 346 7.37 -29.07 -3.36
N ASP A 347 7.63 -29.57 -2.15
CA ASP A 347 6.61 -29.75 -1.11
C ASP A 347 6.24 -28.43 -0.44
N ALA A 348 4.97 -28.30 -0.07
CA ALA A 348 4.52 -27.19 0.76
C ALA A 348 5.01 -27.38 2.19
N ILE A 349 5.42 -26.27 2.80
CA ILE A 349 6.06 -26.26 4.10
C ILE A 349 5.06 -25.72 5.12
N GLU A 350 4.72 -26.54 6.11
CA GLU A 350 3.90 -26.11 7.24
C GLU A 350 4.76 -25.31 8.23
N PRO A 351 4.46 -24.02 8.47
CA PRO A 351 5.30 -23.20 9.34
C PRO A 351 5.30 -23.68 10.79
N SER A 352 4.19 -24.23 11.27
CA SER A 352 4.01 -24.72 12.64
C SER A 352 5.01 -25.81 13.03
N SER A 353 5.48 -26.62 12.06
CA SER A 353 6.47 -27.68 12.28
C SER A 353 7.91 -27.25 12.04
N MET A 354 8.16 -26.00 11.61
CA MET A 354 9.51 -25.56 11.27
C MET A 354 10.38 -25.37 12.52
N GLY A 355 11.49 -26.11 12.56
CA GLY A 355 12.58 -25.84 13.50
C GLY A 355 13.33 -24.56 13.15
N LEU A 356 14.12 -24.04 14.08
CA LEU A 356 14.94 -22.83 13.90
C LEU A 356 15.80 -22.89 12.63
N PHE A 357 16.57 -23.97 12.44
CA PHE A 357 17.42 -24.11 11.26
C PHE A 357 16.64 -24.06 9.94
N GLN A 358 15.46 -24.68 9.89
CA GLN A 358 14.59 -24.68 8.72
C GLN A 358 14.05 -23.28 8.41
N LYS A 359 13.64 -22.51 9.44
CA LYS A 359 13.24 -21.10 9.26
C LYS A 359 14.36 -20.27 8.67
N THR A 360 15.56 -20.34 9.25
CA THR A 360 16.71 -19.55 8.78
C THR A 360 17.09 -19.93 7.34
N ARG A 361 17.17 -21.23 7.03
CA ARG A 361 17.44 -21.70 5.67
C ARG A 361 16.38 -21.22 4.68
N PHE A 362 15.11 -21.28 5.06
CA PHE A 362 14.01 -20.83 4.21
C PHE A 362 14.11 -19.32 3.95
N LEU A 363 14.27 -18.52 5.00
CA LEU A 363 14.38 -17.07 4.87
C LEU A 363 15.57 -16.68 4.00
N LEU A 364 16.76 -17.24 4.23
CA LEU A 364 17.94 -16.97 3.39
C LEU A 364 17.73 -17.37 1.92
N GLY A 365 16.96 -18.43 1.66
CA GLY A 365 16.64 -18.88 0.31
C GLY A 365 15.58 -18.04 -0.41
N TRP A 366 14.64 -17.43 0.32
CA TRP A 366 13.41 -16.87 -0.27
C TRP A 366 13.16 -15.38 0.00
N PHE A 367 13.88 -14.73 0.94
CA PHE A 367 13.65 -13.32 1.31
C PHE A 367 13.72 -12.34 0.11
N TRP A 368 14.57 -12.65 -0.87
CA TRP A 368 14.86 -11.79 -2.02
C TRP A 368 13.81 -11.92 -3.14
N VAL A 369 13.03 -13.02 -3.17
CA VAL A 369 12.13 -13.35 -4.29
C VAL A 369 11.02 -12.31 -4.46
N GLY A 370 10.44 -11.82 -3.34
CA GLY A 370 9.43 -10.76 -3.37
C GLY A 370 9.96 -9.48 -4.01
N PHE A 371 11.13 -9.01 -3.55
CA PHE A 371 11.73 -7.74 -4.02
C PHE A 371 12.17 -7.77 -5.48
N ILE A 372 12.65 -8.92 -5.98
CA ILE A 372 13.14 -9.03 -7.37
C ILE A 372 12.04 -9.28 -8.39
N THR A 373 10.83 -9.65 -7.95
CA THR A 373 9.72 -9.98 -8.86
C THR A 373 9.33 -8.79 -9.72
N PHE A 374 9.16 -7.60 -9.14
CA PHE A 374 8.82 -6.40 -9.89
C PHE A 374 9.94 -5.99 -10.89
N PRO A 375 11.23 -5.91 -10.48
CA PRO A 375 12.34 -5.72 -11.42
C PRO A 375 12.39 -6.73 -12.57
N ARG A 376 12.09 -8.02 -12.32
CA ARG A 376 11.98 -9.04 -13.38
C ARG A 376 10.87 -8.70 -14.36
N ILE A 377 9.70 -8.29 -13.88
CA ILE A 377 8.57 -7.89 -14.73
C ILE A 377 8.94 -6.68 -15.59
N VAL A 378 9.60 -5.67 -15.01
CA VAL A 378 10.07 -4.49 -15.75
C VAL A 378 11.08 -4.86 -16.83
N LYS A 379 12.04 -5.76 -16.51
CA LYS A 379 13.00 -6.29 -17.50
C LYS A 379 12.29 -6.97 -18.65
N GLU A 380 11.35 -7.87 -18.38
CA GLU A 380 10.59 -8.56 -19.43
C GLU A 380 9.74 -7.58 -20.26
N ALA A 381 9.13 -6.57 -19.63
CA ALA A 381 8.42 -5.51 -20.33
C ALA A 381 9.34 -4.72 -21.27
N ALA A 382 10.55 -4.37 -20.83
CA ALA A 382 11.55 -3.70 -21.66
C ALA A 382 11.97 -4.56 -22.86
N VAL A 383 12.16 -5.88 -22.67
CA VAL A 383 12.46 -6.81 -23.76
C VAL A 383 11.30 -6.87 -24.77
N LEU A 384 10.05 -6.93 -24.30
CA LEU A 384 8.87 -6.94 -25.18
C LEU A 384 8.74 -5.63 -25.98
N PHE A 385 9.05 -4.49 -25.36
CA PHE A 385 8.99 -3.19 -26.01
C PHE A 385 10.15 -2.99 -26.99
N PHE A 386 11.39 -2.96 -26.51
CA PHE A 386 12.56 -2.60 -27.32
C PHE A 386 13.01 -3.70 -28.28
N LYS A 387 13.02 -4.96 -27.84
CA LYS A 387 13.57 -6.07 -28.65
C LYS A 387 12.52 -6.74 -29.53
N ARG A 388 11.28 -6.88 -29.03
CA ARG A 388 10.21 -7.58 -29.76
C ARG A 388 9.26 -6.63 -30.49
N GLY A 389 9.36 -5.32 -30.26
CA GLY A 389 8.54 -4.31 -30.92
C GLY A 389 7.05 -4.53 -30.71
N LEU A 390 6.64 -5.01 -29.52
CA LEU A 390 5.21 -5.20 -29.26
C LEU A 390 4.51 -3.86 -29.12
N HIS A 391 3.29 -3.83 -29.63
CA HIS A 391 2.41 -2.69 -29.48
C HIS A 391 2.04 -2.44 -28.02
N VAL A 392 2.10 -1.16 -27.61
CA VAL A 392 1.75 -0.69 -26.28
C VAL A 392 0.35 -0.10 -26.31
N TRP A 393 -0.51 -0.67 -25.48
CA TRP A 393 -1.86 -0.23 -25.19
C TRP A 393 -1.81 0.65 -23.94
N TYR A 394 -2.35 1.85 -24.03
CA TYR A 394 -2.52 2.72 -22.87
C TYR A 394 -3.49 2.12 -21.86
N ARG A 395 -3.27 2.45 -20.58
CA ARG A 395 -4.16 2.02 -19.50
C ARG A 395 -5.47 2.80 -19.60
N PRO A 396 -6.61 2.12 -19.80
CA PRO A 396 -7.92 2.76 -19.75
C PRO A 396 -8.42 2.87 -18.31
N GLU A 397 -9.38 3.77 -18.05
CA GLU A 397 -9.99 3.86 -16.73
C GLU A 397 -10.75 2.57 -16.32
N PRO A 398 -10.83 2.30 -14.99
CA PRO A 398 -11.55 1.16 -14.44
C PRO A 398 -13.00 1.08 -14.93
N LEU A 399 -13.54 -0.13 -15.07
CA LEU A 399 -14.97 -0.34 -15.32
C LEU A 399 -15.74 -0.46 -13.99
N LYS A 400 -17.09 -0.44 -14.03
CA LYS A 400 -17.96 -0.57 -12.85
C LYS A 400 -17.59 -1.80 -12.01
N GLU A 401 -17.23 -2.91 -12.65
CA GLU A 401 -16.92 -4.19 -12.03
C GLU A 401 -15.52 -4.23 -11.41
N SER A 402 -14.66 -3.24 -11.73
CA SER A 402 -13.30 -3.13 -11.22
C SER A 402 -13.22 -2.09 -10.10
N MET A 403 -12.32 -2.31 -9.16
CA MET A 403 -11.98 -1.35 -8.12
C MET A 403 -10.82 -0.47 -8.57
N GLY A 404 -11.01 0.85 -8.45
CA GLY A 404 -9.96 1.83 -8.69
C GLY A 404 -8.80 1.73 -7.69
N ARG A 405 -7.75 2.51 -7.96
CA ARG A 405 -6.59 2.65 -7.08
C ARG A 405 -6.96 3.29 -5.73
N LEU A 406 -6.04 3.23 -4.77
CA LEU A 406 -6.18 4.03 -3.54
C LEU A 406 -6.07 5.52 -3.87
N ALA A 407 -6.87 6.31 -3.16
CA ALA A 407 -6.84 7.77 -3.20
C ALA A 407 -5.59 8.28 -2.47
N ASP A 408 -4.97 9.32 -3.01
CA ASP A 408 -3.94 10.07 -2.28
C ASP A 408 -4.59 10.96 -1.19
N ASN A 409 -3.77 11.71 -0.45
CA ASN A 409 -4.28 12.54 0.65
C ASN A 409 -5.16 13.72 0.17
N ILE A 410 -4.88 14.28 -1.00
CA ILE A 410 -5.66 15.39 -1.57
C ILE A 410 -6.99 14.84 -2.07
N GLU A 411 -6.99 13.72 -2.78
CA GLU A 411 -8.19 13.06 -3.27
C GLU A 411 -9.10 12.61 -2.12
N LYS A 412 -8.56 12.11 -1.01
CA LYS A 412 -9.33 11.81 0.20
C LYS A 412 -10.01 13.05 0.78
N GLN A 413 -9.29 14.17 0.85
CA GLN A 413 -9.83 15.44 1.33
C GLN A 413 -10.93 15.97 0.39
N LEU A 414 -10.71 15.88 -0.93
CA LEU A 414 -11.69 16.32 -1.92
C LEU A 414 -12.90 15.39 -2.00
N GLU A 415 -12.75 14.09 -1.74
CA GLU A 415 -13.87 13.14 -1.65
C GLU A 415 -14.83 13.52 -0.52
N ASP A 416 -14.32 13.83 0.67
CA ASP A 416 -15.15 14.28 1.80
C ASP A 416 -15.93 15.56 1.46
N VAL A 417 -15.25 16.55 0.86
CA VAL A 417 -15.90 17.80 0.42
C VAL A 417 -16.94 17.53 -0.67
N PHE A 418 -16.61 16.69 -1.67
CA PHE A 418 -17.52 16.34 -2.76
C PHE A 418 -18.74 15.59 -2.25
N ARG A 419 -18.57 14.66 -1.31
CA ARG A 419 -19.66 13.92 -0.65
C ARG A 419 -20.63 14.88 0.04
N GLN A 420 -20.12 15.82 0.82
CA GLN A 420 -20.95 16.83 1.48
C GLN A 420 -21.65 17.76 0.48
N TYR A 421 -20.95 18.13 -0.59
CA TYR A 421 -21.50 18.93 -1.69
C TYR A 421 -22.64 18.19 -2.42
N LEU A 422 -22.43 16.92 -2.76
CA LEU A 422 -23.45 16.08 -3.38
C LEU A 422 -24.67 15.95 -2.47
N ARG A 423 -24.47 15.63 -1.18
CA ARG A 423 -25.57 15.57 -0.19
C ARG A 423 -26.39 16.87 -0.18
N HIS A 424 -25.73 18.03 -0.23
CA HIS A 424 -26.39 19.33 -0.29
C HIS A 424 -27.21 19.53 -1.56
N LEU A 425 -26.67 19.18 -2.73
CA LEU A 425 -27.41 19.26 -4.00
C LEU A 425 -28.65 18.37 -3.99
N VAL A 426 -28.54 17.15 -3.47
CA VAL A 426 -29.68 16.21 -3.38
C VAL A 426 -30.77 16.73 -2.45
N GLN A 427 -30.39 17.25 -1.28
CA GLN A 427 -31.35 17.82 -0.32
C GLN A 427 -32.12 19.01 -0.91
N GLN A 428 -31.49 19.80 -1.77
CA GLN A 428 -32.10 20.97 -2.43
C GLN A 428 -32.81 20.64 -3.75
N SER A 429 -32.77 19.39 -4.21
CA SER A 429 -33.44 18.98 -5.44
C SER A 429 -34.95 19.18 -5.30
N PRO A 430 -35.62 19.86 -6.25
CA PRO A 430 -37.07 20.03 -6.24
C PRO A 430 -37.83 18.75 -6.58
N ALA A 431 -37.13 17.72 -7.10
CA ALA A 431 -37.72 16.44 -7.44
C ALA A 431 -37.53 15.41 -6.31
N PRO A 432 -38.49 14.51 -6.06
CA PRO A 432 -38.34 13.41 -5.11
C PRO A 432 -37.34 12.37 -5.66
N ILE A 433 -36.08 12.46 -5.22
CA ILE A 433 -34.97 11.63 -5.71
C ILE A 433 -34.12 11.08 -4.57
N THR A 434 -33.71 9.82 -4.70
CA THR A 434 -32.81 9.13 -3.79
C THR A 434 -31.55 8.68 -4.55
N ILE A 435 -30.38 8.95 -3.99
CA ILE A 435 -29.10 8.65 -4.63
C ILE A 435 -28.28 7.74 -3.75
N LYS A 436 -27.86 6.59 -4.29
CA LYS A 436 -26.83 5.73 -3.73
C LYS A 436 -25.47 6.17 -4.28
N TYR A 437 -24.63 6.76 -3.43
CA TYR A 437 -23.29 7.21 -3.78
C TYR A 437 -22.24 6.19 -3.32
N ILE A 438 -21.37 5.80 -4.25
CA ILE A 438 -20.28 4.84 -4.02
C ILE A 438 -18.95 5.56 -4.29
N PRO A 439 -18.13 5.83 -3.25
CA PRO A 439 -16.85 6.51 -3.39
C PRO A 439 -15.76 5.59 -3.98
N SER A 440 -14.66 6.18 -4.46
CA SER A 440 -13.51 5.42 -4.97
C SER A 440 -12.24 5.68 -4.18
N GLY A 441 -11.50 4.60 -3.88
CA GLY A 441 -10.12 4.64 -3.36
C GLY A 441 -9.91 5.14 -1.93
N VAL A 442 -10.94 5.60 -1.23
CA VAL A 442 -10.86 5.97 0.19
C VAL A 442 -11.19 4.73 1.04
N ALA A 443 -10.20 4.21 1.76
CA ALA A 443 -10.40 3.05 2.62
C ALA A 443 -11.33 3.42 3.80
N GLY A 444 -12.44 2.70 3.95
CA GLY A 444 -13.43 2.92 5.03
C GLY A 444 -14.51 3.95 4.70
N ALA A 445 -14.47 4.58 3.53
CA ALA A 445 -15.57 5.42 3.08
C ALA A 445 -16.75 4.53 2.63
N ALA A 446 -17.80 4.51 3.45
CA ALA A 446 -18.98 3.69 3.16
C ALA A 446 -19.79 4.24 1.99
N GLU A 447 -20.51 3.33 1.32
CA GLU A 447 -21.60 3.67 0.43
C GLU A 447 -22.66 4.43 1.22
N GLU A 448 -23.21 5.48 0.63
CA GLU A 448 -24.15 6.34 1.34
C GLU A 448 -25.38 6.65 0.48
N VAL A 449 -26.55 6.68 1.11
CA VAL A 449 -27.81 7.00 0.46
C VAL A 449 -28.25 8.39 0.87
N PHE A 450 -28.39 9.29 -0.10
CA PHE A 450 -28.91 10.65 0.07
C PHE A 450 -30.35 10.72 -0.44
N SER A 451 -31.22 11.44 0.26
CA SER A 451 -32.62 11.64 -0.15
C SER A 451 -32.96 13.12 -0.18
N SER A 452 -33.75 13.55 -1.16
CA SER A 452 -34.24 14.93 -1.24
C SER A 452 -35.31 15.23 -0.19
N LEU A 453 -35.42 16.50 0.21
CA LEU A 453 -36.42 16.94 1.18
C LEU A 453 -37.86 16.82 0.62
N SER A 454 -38.03 16.86 -0.70
CA SER A 454 -39.35 16.70 -1.34
C SER A 454 -39.95 15.29 -1.21
N ILE A 455 -39.16 14.29 -0.81
CA ILE A 455 -39.66 12.92 -0.55
C ILE A 455 -40.48 12.87 0.74
N THR A 456 -40.07 13.60 1.78
CA THR A 456 -40.84 13.61 3.05
C THR A 456 -42.20 14.28 2.90
N ASP A 457 -42.33 15.17 1.92
CA ASP A 457 -43.55 15.96 1.69
C ASP A 457 -44.49 15.36 0.64
N SER A 458 -44.06 14.37 -0.15
CA SER A 458 -44.86 13.82 -1.26
C SER A 458 -45.05 12.29 -1.17
N SER A 459 -46.29 11.83 -1.34
CA SER A 459 -46.64 10.39 -1.48
C SER A 459 -46.22 9.80 -2.84
N ALA A 460 -45.36 10.48 -3.60
CA ALA A 460 -44.93 10.07 -4.93
C ALA A 460 -43.76 9.08 -4.85
N ALA A 461 -43.73 8.10 -5.76
CA ALA A 461 -42.63 7.14 -5.84
C ALA A 461 -41.30 7.85 -6.12
N ALA A 462 -40.36 7.80 -5.18
CA ALA A 462 -39.05 8.41 -5.32
C ALA A 462 -38.23 7.72 -6.41
N GLU A 463 -37.64 8.50 -7.31
CA GLU A 463 -36.73 7.97 -8.32
C GLU A 463 -35.37 7.65 -7.68
N SER A 464 -34.86 6.43 -7.86
CA SER A 464 -33.54 6.02 -7.35
C SER A 464 -32.46 6.10 -8.43
N VAL A 465 -31.29 6.64 -8.08
CA VAL A 465 -30.09 6.73 -8.93
C VAL A 465 -28.87 6.19 -8.19
N GLU A 466 -28.02 5.42 -8.86
CA GLU A 466 -26.73 4.95 -8.36
C GLU A 466 -25.61 5.76 -9.04
N ILE A 467 -24.79 6.45 -8.24
CA ILE A 467 -23.62 7.20 -8.69
C ILE A 467 -22.37 6.52 -8.13
N LYS A 468 -21.54 5.96 -9.01
CA LYS A 468 -20.29 5.30 -8.64
C LYS A 468 -19.10 6.03 -9.24
N VAL A 469 -18.18 6.46 -8.38
CA VAL A 469 -16.88 6.97 -8.83
C VAL A 469 -15.98 5.77 -9.15
N LEU A 470 -15.44 5.73 -10.36
CA LEU A 470 -14.63 4.60 -10.85
C LEU A 470 -13.16 4.70 -10.41
N THR A 471 -12.66 5.93 -10.27
CA THR A 471 -11.27 6.24 -9.91
C THR A 471 -11.20 7.50 -9.04
N PRO A 472 -10.31 7.58 -8.03
CA PRO A 472 -10.14 8.78 -7.20
C PRO A 472 -9.76 10.06 -7.98
N VAL A 473 -9.21 9.88 -9.18
CA VAL A 473 -8.84 10.98 -10.10
C VAL A 473 -10.05 11.87 -10.42
N PHE A 474 -11.27 11.33 -10.33
CA PHE A 474 -12.49 12.13 -10.45
C PHE A 474 -12.50 13.34 -9.50
N TYR A 475 -12.12 13.17 -8.24
CA TYR A 475 -12.20 14.25 -7.24
C TYR A 475 -11.22 15.38 -7.52
N SER A 476 -9.98 15.03 -7.90
CA SER A 476 -8.98 16.01 -8.30
C SER A 476 -9.37 16.72 -9.60
N ARG A 477 -9.98 16.02 -10.57
CA ARG A 477 -10.48 16.64 -11.80
C ARG A 477 -11.72 17.51 -11.61
N PHE A 478 -12.62 17.13 -10.70
CA PHE A 478 -13.90 17.82 -10.51
C PHE A 478 -13.72 19.30 -10.18
N VAL A 479 -12.72 19.63 -9.33
CA VAL A 479 -12.45 21.01 -8.91
C VAL A 479 -11.90 21.92 -10.01
N HIS A 480 -11.42 21.35 -11.12
CA HIS A 480 -10.97 22.10 -12.29
C HIS A 480 -12.13 22.64 -13.15
N TYR A 481 -13.32 22.05 -13.04
CA TYR A 481 -14.49 22.51 -13.77
C TYR A 481 -15.12 23.75 -13.12
N ALA A 482 -15.59 24.67 -13.95
CA ALA A 482 -16.34 25.84 -13.49
C ALA A 482 -17.80 25.49 -13.18
N HIS A 483 -18.40 24.58 -13.96
CA HIS A 483 -19.78 24.12 -13.80
C HIS A 483 -19.80 22.65 -13.42
N ASP A 484 -20.52 22.32 -12.35
CA ASP A 484 -20.74 20.95 -11.88
C ASP A 484 -21.49 20.09 -12.91
N PHE A 485 -22.48 20.65 -13.59
CA PHE A 485 -23.15 19.98 -14.70
C PHE A 485 -22.15 19.59 -15.80
N GLU A 486 -21.30 20.51 -16.25
CA GLU A 486 -20.27 20.20 -17.24
C GLU A 486 -19.29 19.13 -16.73
N ALA A 487 -18.88 19.23 -15.47
CA ALA A 487 -17.98 18.29 -14.83
C ALA A 487 -18.52 16.86 -14.89
N VAL A 488 -19.75 16.66 -14.41
CA VAL A 488 -20.37 15.33 -14.32
C VAL A 488 -20.56 14.71 -15.69
N PHE A 489 -21.06 15.46 -16.67
CA PHE A 489 -21.27 14.94 -18.02
C PHE A 489 -19.95 14.66 -18.75
N SER A 490 -18.94 15.53 -18.61
CA SER A 490 -17.60 15.30 -19.19
C SER A 490 -16.93 14.07 -18.56
N GLU A 491 -17.00 13.93 -17.24
CA GLU A 491 -16.40 12.81 -16.51
C GLU A 491 -17.15 11.49 -16.73
N LEU A 492 -18.45 11.52 -16.98
CA LEU A 492 -19.26 10.35 -17.36
C LEU A 492 -19.01 9.90 -18.81
N ALA A 493 -19.21 10.81 -19.77
CA ALA A 493 -19.25 10.48 -21.19
C ALA A 493 -17.86 10.46 -21.86
N GLU A 494 -16.99 11.39 -21.50
CA GLU A 494 -15.70 11.57 -22.15
C GLU A 494 -14.60 10.83 -21.39
N SER A 495 -14.35 11.21 -20.12
CA SER A 495 -13.24 10.69 -19.32
C SER A 495 -13.52 9.31 -18.69
N SER A 496 -14.79 8.94 -18.50
CA SER A 496 -15.23 7.71 -17.81
C SER A 496 -14.54 7.47 -16.47
N THR A 497 -14.50 8.52 -15.65
CA THR A 497 -14.10 8.42 -14.24
C THR A 497 -15.31 8.27 -13.31
N LEU A 498 -16.52 8.47 -13.86
CA LEU A 498 -17.82 8.37 -13.19
C LEU A 498 -18.71 7.39 -13.94
N TRP A 499 -19.50 6.61 -13.20
CA TRP A 499 -20.57 5.76 -13.74
C TRP A 499 -21.90 6.09 -13.03
N VAL A 500 -22.97 6.15 -13.83
CA VAL A 500 -24.33 6.43 -13.35
C VAL A 500 -25.28 5.45 -14.02
N ASP A 501 -26.20 4.86 -13.27
CA ASP A 501 -27.18 3.91 -13.79
C ASP A 501 -28.23 4.58 -14.70
N LYS A 502 -28.76 5.73 -14.28
CA LYS A 502 -29.83 6.51 -14.94
C LYS A 502 -29.37 7.95 -15.21
N PRO A 503 -28.53 8.17 -16.24
CA PRO A 503 -27.94 9.48 -16.51
C PRO A 503 -28.96 10.58 -16.85
N GLU A 504 -30.16 10.22 -17.32
CA GLU A 504 -31.27 11.13 -17.61
C GLU A 504 -31.79 11.88 -16.37
N LEU A 505 -31.49 11.40 -15.16
CA LEU A 505 -31.90 12.02 -13.90
C LEU A 505 -30.86 13.02 -13.36
N LEU A 506 -29.64 13.04 -13.90
CA LEU A 506 -28.58 13.98 -13.50
C LEU A 506 -28.96 15.46 -13.59
N PRO A 507 -29.70 15.93 -14.61
CA PRO A 507 -30.14 17.33 -14.68
C PRO A 507 -31.09 17.75 -13.54
N LYS A 508 -31.76 16.80 -12.87
CA LYS A 508 -32.59 17.09 -11.70
C LYS A 508 -31.74 17.38 -10.44
N ILE A 509 -30.50 16.89 -10.42
CA ILE A 509 -29.55 17.01 -9.30
C ILE A 509 -28.62 18.21 -9.52
N PHE A 510 -27.96 18.24 -10.68
CA PHE A 510 -27.02 19.29 -11.07
C PHE A 510 -27.77 20.38 -11.82
N LEU A 511 -28.56 21.17 -11.09
CA LEU A 511 -29.34 22.25 -11.69
C LEU A 511 -28.43 23.28 -12.35
N LYS A 512 -28.80 23.74 -13.56
CA LYS A 512 -28.16 24.89 -14.22
C LYS A 512 -28.51 26.20 -13.50
N LYS A 513 -28.00 26.37 -12.28
CA LYS A 513 -28.15 27.60 -11.49
C LYS A 513 -26.82 28.34 -11.48
N ALA A 514 -26.87 29.65 -11.68
CA ALA A 514 -25.66 30.46 -11.59
C ALA A 514 -25.20 30.53 -10.12
N SER A 515 -23.91 30.29 -9.87
CA SER A 515 -23.31 30.44 -8.54
C SER A 515 -23.53 31.86 -8.01
N PRO A 516 -23.84 32.02 -6.71
CA PRO A 516 -23.94 33.33 -6.09
C PRO A 516 -22.60 34.07 -6.11
N PRO A 517 -22.61 35.43 -6.04
CA PRO A 517 -21.39 36.22 -5.94
C PRO A 517 -20.60 35.88 -4.66
N LEU A 518 -19.29 36.14 -4.68
CA LEU A 518 -18.37 35.72 -3.64
C LEU A 518 -18.59 36.51 -2.34
N HIS A 519 -19.28 35.90 -1.39
CA HIS A 519 -19.43 36.41 -0.02
C HIS A 519 -18.35 35.78 0.89
N ALA A 520 -17.11 36.26 0.78
CA ALA A 520 -16.02 35.80 1.64
C ALA A 520 -16.15 36.41 3.05
N SER A 521 -16.00 35.56 4.06
CA SER A 521 -15.99 35.93 5.47
C SER A 521 -14.74 36.71 5.89
N THR A 522 -13.60 36.54 5.20
CA THR A 522 -12.33 37.21 5.52
C THR A 522 -11.59 37.70 4.26
N PRO A 523 -10.76 38.76 4.34
CA PRO A 523 -9.94 39.24 3.22
C PRO A 523 -8.96 38.19 2.69
N PHE A 524 -8.43 37.35 3.57
CA PHE A 524 -7.53 36.26 3.20
C PHE A 524 -8.26 35.17 2.40
N ASP A 525 -9.48 34.80 2.82
CA ASP A 525 -10.30 33.85 2.05
C ASP A 525 -10.65 34.43 0.69
N PHE A 526 -11.00 35.72 0.62
CA PHE A 526 -11.25 36.40 -0.66
C PHE A 526 -10.05 36.26 -1.61
N LEU A 527 -8.84 36.58 -1.14
CA LEU A 527 -7.62 36.45 -1.94
C LEU A 527 -7.39 35.02 -2.42
N CYS A 528 -7.54 34.04 -1.54
CA CYS A 528 -7.32 32.64 -1.90
C CYS A 528 -8.32 32.12 -2.91
N PHE A 529 -9.62 32.43 -2.76
CA PHE A 529 -10.62 31.99 -3.74
C PHE A 529 -10.52 32.75 -5.07
N GLN A 530 -10.03 34.00 -5.05
CA GLN A 530 -9.66 34.69 -6.29
C GLN A 530 -8.46 34.04 -6.99
N LEU A 531 -7.47 33.57 -6.23
CA LEU A 531 -6.36 32.79 -6.79
C LEU A 531 -6.82 31.44 -7.34
N ILE A 532 -7.69 30.71 -6.63
CA ILE A 532 -8.29 29.47 -7.14
C ILE A 532 -9.02 29.75 -8.46
N LYS A 533 -9.82 30.82 -8.52
CA LYS A 533 -10.53 31.24 -9.72
C LYS A 533 -9.56 31.53 -10.87
N SER A 534 -8.48 32.28 -10.63
CA SER A 534 -7.55 32.69 -11.70
C SER A 534 -6.65 31.55 -12.19
N LEU A 535 -6.38 30.56 -11.34
CA LEU A 535 -5.58 29.38 -11.67
C LEU A 535 -6.40 28.25 -12.29
N ARG A 536 -7.74 28.31 -12.22
CA ARG A 536 -8.61 27.24 -12.73
C ARG A 536 -8.53 27.13 -14.25
N SER A 537 -8.32 25.90 -14.72
CA SER A 537 -8.29 25.51 -16.13
C SER A 537 -9.13 24.25 -16.32
N ARG A 538 -9.87 24.14 -17.43
CA ARG A 538 -10.61 22.91 -17.75
C ARG A 538 -9.60 21.77 -17.89
N PRO A 539 -9.80 20.62 -17.23
CA PRO A 539 -8.82 19.54 -17.29
C PRO A 539 -8.83 18.93 -18.70
N GLU A 540 -7.66 18.51 -19.18
CA GLU A 540 -7.57 17.81 -20.47
C GLU A 540 -8.46 16.56 -20.44
N ARG A 541 -9.08 16.28 -21.58
CA ARG A 541 -9.88 15.08 -21.76
C ARG A 541 -8.97 13.87 -21.60
N ILE A 542 -9.40 12.87 -20.82
CA ILE A 542 -8.70 11.59 -20.79
C ILE A 542 -8.99 10.89 -22.11
N GLU A 543 -8.10 11.09 -23.08
CA GLU A 543 -8.21 10.46 -24.39
C GLU A 543 -8.09 8.94 -24.26
N ARG A 544 -8.87 8.23 -25.09
CA ARG A 544 -8.82 6.77 -25.22
C ARG A 544 -8.19 6.42 -26.56
N PRO A 545 -6.88 6.58 -26.76
CA PRO A 545 -6.26 6.02 -27.94
C PRO A 545 -6.48 4.52 -27.91
N LEU A 546 -7.33 4.02 -28.81
CA LEU A 546 -7.47 2.59 -29.04
C LEU A 546 -6.18 2.05 -29.63
N THR A 547 -5.38 2.90 -30.29
CA THR A 547 -4.03 2.60 -30.76
C THR A 547 -3.14 3.84 -30.71
N SER A 548 -1.82 3.67 -30.63
CA SER A 548 -0.84 4.75 -30.83
C SER A 548 -0.83 5.36 -32.26
N ALA A 549 -1.65 4.80 -33.16
CA ALA A 549 -1.82 5.25 -34.54
C ALA A 549 -3.05 6.15 -34.73
N ASP A 550 -3.94 6.20 -33.74
CA ASP A 550 -4.99 7.21 -33.71
C ASP A 550 -4.28 8.55 -33.47
N GLN A 551 -4.28 9.43 -34.46
CA GLN A 551 -3.85 10.81 -34.25
C GLN A 551 -4.72 11.38 -33.13
N VAL A 552 -4.07 11.93 -32.09
CA VAL A 552 -4.69 12.83 -31.12
C VAL A 552 -5.48 13.84 -31.95
N SER A 553 -6.81 13.74 -31.93
CA SER A 553 -7.63 14.73 -32.60
C SER A 553 -7.27 16.05 -31.95
N SER A 554 -6.76 17.01 -32.73
CA SER A 554 -6.36 18.32 -32.23
C SER A 554 -7.41 18.81 -31.25
N SER A 555 -6.97 19.01 -30.01
CA SER A 555 -7.79 19.40 -28.87
C SER A 555 -8.84 20.42 -29.30
N SER A 556 -10.10 20.18 -28.96
CA SER A 556 -11.03 21.28 -28.78
C SER A 556 -10.33 22.24 -27.82
N GLN A 557 -9.94 23.43 -28.31
CA GLN A 557 -9.18 24.42 -27.56
C GLN A 557 -9.69 24.46 -26.12
N ALA A 558 -8.77 24.35 -25.16
CA ALA A 558 -9.08 24.59 -23.76
C ALA A 558 -9.77 25.96 -23.68
N LEU A 559 -11.08 25.96 -23.47
CA LEU A 559 -11.85 27.18 -23.26
C LEU A 559 -11.22 27.89 -22.07
N ASP A 560 -10.76 29.11 -22.30
CA ASP A 560 -10.19 29.93 -21.24
C ASP A 560 -11.32 30.32 -20.27
N ILE A 561 -11.41 29.58 -19.17
CA ILE A 561 -12.47 29.76 -18.18
C ILE A 561 -12.13 30.81 -17.12
N ARG A 562 -11.06 31.60 -17.28
CA ARG A 562 -10.63 32.62 -16.30
C ARG A 562 -11.67 33.72 -16.06
N ASP A 563 -12.54 33.97 -17.05
CA ASP A 563 -13.65 34.94 -16.95
C ASP A 563 -14.92 34.38 -16.28
N PHE A 564 -14.96 33.07 -15.97
CA PHE A 564 -16.16 32.43 -15.41
C PHE A 564 -16.33 32.72 -13.93
N ARG A 565 -17.58 32.64 -13.43
CA ARG A 565 -17.91 32.80 -12.01
C ARG A 565 -17.25 31.72 -11.16
N MET A 566 -17.28 31.92 -9.84
CA MET A 566 -16.87 30.92 -8.86
C MET A 566 -17.62 29.59 -9.09
N SER A 567 -16.94 28.45 -8.96
CA SER A 567 -17.57 27.13 -9.14
C SER A 567 -18.67 26.92 -8.10
N SER A 568 -19.71 26.16 -8.43
CA SER A 568 -20.80 25.83 -7.52
C SER A 568 -20.28 25.17 -6.22
N MET A 569 -19.24 24.34 -6.33
CA MET A 569 -18.60 23.69 -5.19
C MET A 569 -17.80 24.68 -4.33
N ASP A 570 -17.09 25.64 -4.94
CA ASP A 570 -16.43 26.72 -4.19
C ASP A 570 -17.47 27.56 -3.42
N ALA A 571 -18.59 27.89 -4.07
CA ALA A 571 -19.69 28.64 -3.48
C ALA A 571 -20.29 27.91 -2.27
N PHE A 572 -20.48 26.60 -2.38
CA PHE A 572 -20.93 25.74 -1.29
C PHE A 572 -19.95 25.77 -0.11
N VAL A 573 -18.64 25.57 -0.35
CA VAL A 573 -17.62 25.58 0.71
C VAL A 573 -17.54 26.94 1.40
N VAL A 574 -17.71 28.03 0.66
CA VAL A 574 -17.74 29.38 1.24
C VAL A 574 -19.00 29.60 2.10
N GLY A 575 -20.16 29.11 1.65
CA GLY A 575 -21.46 29.32 2.29
C GLY A 575 -21.75 28.42 3.50
N GLN A 576 -21.10 27.27 3.64
CA GLN A 576 -21.31 26.31 4.74
C GLN A 576 -20.89 26.82 6.14
N GLY A 577 -20.04 27.85 6.22
CA GLY A 577 -19.57 28.40 7.51
C GLY A 577 -18.57 27.51 8.29
N ASN A 578 -18.23 26.32 7.81
CA ASN A 578 -17.26 25.42 8.45
C ASN A 578 -15.81 25.82 8.12
N THR A 579 -15.10 26.39 9.10
CA THR A 579 -13.71 26.85 8.95
C THR A 579 -12.73 25.72 8.63
N ILE A 580 -12.95 24.52 9.17
CA ILE A 580 -12.07 23.35 8.94
C ILE A 580 -12.22 22.89 7.49
N LEU A 581 -13.46 22.67 7.03
CA LEU A 581 -13.75 22.27 5.65
C LEU A 581 -13.19 23.28 4.65
N LYS A 582 -13.42 24.58 4.90
CA LYS A 582 -12.90 25.67 4.06
C LYS A 582 -11.37 25.67 3.98
N LYS A 583 -10.69 25.51 5.12
CA LYS A 583 -9.22 25.45 5.17
C LYS A 583 -8.68 24.23 4.41
N THR A 584 -9.25 23.05 4.64
CA THR A 584 -8.86 21.79 4.00
C THR A 584 -9.04 21.88 2.49
N TYR A 585 -10.23 22.28 2.02
CA TYR A 585 -10.52 22.45 0.59
C TYR A 585 -9.57 23.44 -0.07
N ARG A 586 -9.37 24.62 0.53
CA ARG A 586 -8.47 25.65 -0.01
C ARG A 586 -7.05 25.12 -0.18
N VAL A 587 -6.49 24.46 0.84
CA VAL A 587 -5.12 23.95 0.80
C VAL A 587 -5.00 22.85 -0.26
N ALA A 588 -5.96 21.95 -0.34
CA ALA A 588 -6.01 20.87 -1.32
C ALA A 588 -6.04 21.41 -2.76
N VAL A 589 -6.99 22.32 -3.08
CA VAL A 589 -7.17 22.86 -4.43
C VAL A 589 -6.02 23.73 -4.87
N LEU A 590 -5.52 24.64 -4.01
CA LEU A 590 -4.36 25.45 -4.34
C LEU A 590 -3.14 24.59 -4.61
N ARG A 591 -2.88 23.58 -3.77
CA ARG A 591 -1.75 22.67 -3.96
C ARG A 591 -1.86 21.90 -5.28
N LEU A 592 -3.05 21.45 -5.64
CA LEU A 592 -3.32 20.79 -6.91
C LEU A 592 -3.05 21.73 -8.11
N PHE A 593 -3.58 22.95 -8.08
CA PHE A 593 -3.41 23.91 -9.18
C PHE A 593 -1.97 24.41 -9.33
N PHE A 594 -1.25 24.60 -8.21
CA PHE A 594 0.18 24.86 -8.26
C PHE A 594 0.92 23.67 -8.85
N ALA A 595 0.62 22.43 -8.42
CA ALA A 595 1.26 21.24 -8.97
C ALA A 595 1.02 21.12 -10.48
N ASP A 596 -0.17 21.43 -10.97
CA ASP A 596 -0.48 21.44 -12.41
C ASP A 596 0.40 22.43 -13.19
N ARG A 597 0.67 23.61 -12.61
CA ARG A 597 1.46 24.66 -13.28
C ARG A 597 2.97 24.47 -13.22
N ILE A 598 3.51 23.97 -12.11
CA ILE A 598 4.97 23.91 -11.88
C ILE A 598 5.54 22.51 -11.71
N ALA A 599 4.69 21.49 -11.52
CA ALA A 599 5.10 20.11 -11.25
C ALA A 599 4.34 19.08 -12.12
N PHE A 600 3.85 19.48 -13.30
CA PHE A 600 3.15 18.60 -14.26
C PHE A 600 1.98 17.82 -13.63
N GLY A 601 1.26 18.44 -12.70
CA GLY A 601 0.13 17.83 -11.98
C GLY A 601 0.54 16.87 -10.85
N ASN A 602 1.83 16.67 -10.60
CA ASN A 602 2.31 15.77 -9.57
C ASN A 602 2.57 16.49 -8.24
N THR A 603 1.73 16.21 -7.24
CA THR A 603 1.78 16.86 -5.92
C THR A 603 2.94 16.37 -5.05
N ASP A 604 3.45 15.16 -5.29
CA ASP A 604 4.63 14.63 -4.60
C ASP A 604 5.90 15.29 -5.12
N LEU A 605 5.98 15.49 -6.44
CA LEU A 605 7.07 16.25 -7.06
C LEU A 605 7.10 17.69 -6.52
N LEU A 606 5.94 18.34 -6.40
CA LEU A 606 5.83 19.63 -5.75
C LEU A 606 6.35 19.59 -4.29
N GLY A 607 6.00 18.55 -3.53
CA GLY A 607 6.52 18.34 -2.17
C GLY A 607 8.05 18.18 -2.13
N MET A 608 8.64 17.48 -3.10
CA MET A 608 10.10 17.36 -3.22
C MET A 608 10.76 18.69 -3.57
N MET A 609 10.15 19.48 -4.46
CA MET A 609 10.62 20.82 -4.80
C MET A 609 10.56 21.76 -3.58
N GLU A 610 9.47 21.71 -2.81
CA GLU A 610 9.33 22.45 -1.54
C GLU A 610 10.40 22.04 -0.52
N LEU A 611 10.65 20.75 -0.36
CA LEU A 611 11.69 20.24 0.52
C LEU A 611 13.08 20.72 0.07
N GLY A 612 13.39 20.62 -1.22
CA GLY A 612 14.63 21.12 -1.82
C GLY A 612 14.82 22.62 -1.60
N ALA A 613 13.75 23.41 -1.78
CA ALA A 613 13.76 24.85 -1.52
C ALA A 613 14.00 25.18 -0.04
N ARG A 614 13.37 24.45 0.90
CA ARG A 614 13.59 24.62 2.35
C ARG A 614 15.03 24.29 2.73
N VAL A 615 15.56 23.17 2.24
CA VAL A 615 16.95 22.76 2.46
C VAL A 615 17.91 23.82 1.90
N GLY A 616 17.65 24.31 0.69
CA GLY A 616 18.41 25.40 0.08
C GLY A 616 18.38 26.67 0.92
N ALA A 617 17.20 27.13 1.33
CA ALA A 617 17.04 28.32 2.18
C ALA A 617 17.80 28.17 3.52
N SER A 618 17.70 27.00 4.17
CA SER A 618 18.45 26.70 5.41
C SER A 618 19.96 26.63 5.19
N TRP A 619 20.41 26.24 4.00
CA TRP A 619 21.83 26.24 3.63
C TRP A 619 22.37 27.66 3.46
N PHE A 620 21.62 28.54 2.79
CA PHE A 620 21.99 29.94 2.58
C PHE A 620 21.85 30.82 3.83
N SER A 621 21.00 30.43 4.79
CA SER A 621 20.85 31.13 6.07
C SER A 621 21.92 30.78 7.11
N ARG A 622 22.93 29.96 6.78
CA ARG A 622 24.06 29.70 7.69
C ARG A 622 24.96 30.95 7.76
N PRO A 623 25.19 31.53 8.96
CA PRO A 623 26.11 32.66 9.08
C PRO A 623 27.52 32.21 8.70
N SER A 624 28.12 32.91 7.73
CA SER A 624 29.50 32.70 7.30
C SER A 624 30.47 33.08 8.42
N SER A 625 30.82 32.12 9.28
CA SER A 625 31.88 32.29 10.27
C SER A 625 33.25 32.18 9.61
N THR A 626 33.65 33.19 8.84
CA THR A 626 35.05 33.37 8.39
C THR A 626 35.30 34.82 7.96
N ARG A 627 35.42 35.71 8.94
CA ARG A 627 36.37 36.83 8.86
C ARG A 627 37.28 36.75 10.08
N ARG A 628 38.40 36.03 9.92
CA ARG A 628 39.54 36.12 10.84
C ARG A 628 40.12 37.52 10.72
N SER A 629 40.16 38.23 11.84
CA SER A 629 40.95 39.44 12.07
C SER A 629 42.44 39.15 11.85
N GLY A 630 43.04 39.79 10.87
CA GLY A 630 44.49 40.02 10.80
C GLY A 630 44.76 41.44 11.28
N GLY A 631 45.56 41.59 12.33
CA GLY A 631 45.94 42.88 12.90
C GLY A 631 46.72 42.68 14.19
N SER A 632 48.04 42.68 14.05
CA SER A 632 49.05 42.49 15.09
C SER A 632 49.34 43.75 15.91
N HIS A 633 49.66 43.52 17.18
CA HIS A 633 50.63 44.22 18.05
C HIS A 633 50.33 45.58 18.71
N ASP A 634 50.56 45.54 20.04
CA ASP A 634 51.07 46.54 20.99
C ASP A 634 50.11 47.49 21.72
N GLY A 635 50.26 47.52 23.06
CA GLY A 635 49.85 48.65 23.90
C GLY A 635 49.27 48.30 25.27
N VAL A 636 50.14 47.97 26.22
CA VAL A 636 49.88 47.89 27.67
C VAL A 636 49.32 49.21 28.22
N LEU A 637 48.31 49.16 29.11
CA LEU A 637 48.27 49.96 30.35
C LEU A 637 47.13 49.54 31.31
N HIS A 638 47.55 49.35 32.57
CA HIS A 638 46.79 49.03 33.78
C HIS A 638 45.87 50.15 34.27
N THR A 639 44.73 49.76 34.88
CA THR A 639 44.25 50.18 36.23
C THR A 639 43.02 49.32 36.61
N ARG A 640 43.08 48.45 37.64
CA ARG A 640 42.66 48.66 39.07
C ARG A 640 41.27 49.32 39.21
N CYS A 641 40.37 48.97 40.12
CA CYS A 641 40.12 47.87 41.08
C CYS A 641 38.78 48.25 41.76
N GLU A 642 38.19 47.28 42.50
CA GLU A 642 37.08 47.41 43.49
C GLU A 642 35.66 47.32 42.93
N THR A 643 34.89 46.21 43.10
CA THR A 643 34.39 45.47 44.29
C THR A 643 33.28 46.16 45.08
N SER A 644 32.07 45.58 45.03
CA SER A 644 31.13 45.25 46.14
C SER A 644 29.74 44.97 45.55
N ASP A 645 29.29 43.70 45.54
CA ASP A 645 28.47 43.00 46.56
C ASP A 645 26.95 43.15 46.25
N VAL A 646 26.19 42.09 45.90
CA VAL A 646 25.64 40.99 46.75
C VAL A 646 24.72 41.58 47.85
N ALA A 647 23.47 41.21 48.10
CA ALA A 647 22.53 40.13 47.77
C ALA A 647 21.09 40.73 47.79
N ILE A 648 19.99 40.00 47.55
CA ILE A 648 19.25 39.24 48.59
C ILE A 648 18.22 38.30 47.93
N SER A 649 17.99 37.19 48.64
CA SER A 649 17.29 35.93 48.36
C SER A 649 15.76 35.99 48.71
N PRO A 650 14.98 34.89 48.92
CA PRO A 650 13.88 34.49 48.04
C PRO A 650 12.55 34.10 48.75
N ALA A 651 11.67 33.39 48.00
CA ALA A 651 10.61 32.43 48.41
C ALA A 651 9.17 32.98 48.67
N PRO A 652 8.10 32.13 48.71
CA PRO A 652 8.00 30.67 48.48
C PRO A 652 6.84 30.19 47.56
N LEU A 653 6.74 28.86 47.48
CA LEU A 653 5.82 27.93 46.78
C LEU A 653 4.33 28.06 47.12
N ASP A 654 3.48 27.62 46.19
CA ASP A 654 2.29 26.79 46.51
C ASP A 654 1.93 25.86 45.34
N GLU A 655 1.64 24.60 45.68
CA GLU A 655 1.24 23.49 44.80
C GLU A 655 -0.28 23.52 44.51
N ASN A 656 -0.70 23.12 43.30
CA ASN A 656 -1.82 22.18 43.06
C ASN A 656 -2.00 21.84 41.56
N ILE A 657 -1.57 20.62 41.21
CA ILE A 657 -2.23 19.55 40.44
C ILE A 657 -3.43 19.95 39.53
N ILE A 658 -3.35 19.66 38.22
CA ILE A 658 -4.21 18.71 37.45
C ILE A 658 -3.80 18.67 35.96
N ASP A 659 -3.75 17.44 35.46
CA ASP A 659 -3.40 16.88 34.16
C ASP A 659 -3.66 17.70 32.87
N SER A 660 -2.64 17.71 32.01
CA SER A 660 -2.80 17.81 30.55
C SER A 660 -1.97 16.73 29.87
N ASN A 661 -2.61 15.60 29.63
CA ASN A 661 -2.09 14.48 28.86
C ASN A 661 -2.90 14.41 27.56
N GLN A 662 -2.43 15.04 26.48
CA GLN A 662 -2.72 14.69 25.09
C GLN A 662 -2.00 15.66 24.14
N PHE A 663 -1.59 15.13 22.98
CA PHE A 663 -0.81 15.75 21.91
C PHE A 663 0.71 15.73 22.12
N ILE A 664 1.35 14.70 21.57
CA ILE A 664 2.28 14.81 20.43
C ILE A 664 2.50 13.39 19.90
N GLY A 665 2.08 13.16 18.66
CA GLY A 665 2.22 11.85 18.02
C GLY A 665 1.92 11.90 16.54
N SER A 666 2.85 12.44 15.75
CA SER A 666 3.07 12.05 14.35
C SER A 666 4.30 12.80 13.81
N PHE A 667 5.44 12.12 13.83
CA PHE A 667 6.51 12.22 12.85
C PHE A 667 6.88 10.80 12.40
#